data_AF-A0A919BB34-F1
#
_entry.id   AF-A0A919BB34-F1
#
_cell.length_a   1.000
_cell.length_b   1.000
_cell.length_c   1.000
_cell.angle_alpha   90.00
_cell.angle_beta   90.00
_cell.angle_gamma   90.00
#
_symmetry.space_group_name_H-M   'P 1'
#
loop_
_entity.id
_entity.type
_entity.pdbx_description
1 polymer ?
#
loop_
_entity_poly.entity_id
_entity_poly.type
_entity_poly.pdbx_seq_one_letter_code
_entity_poly.pdbx_strand_id
1 'polypeptide(L)'
;MAIPGNALSDLVSTIEPNSSGWASLLNCTLSRATGGTASDGCLQMRSVASGEMRCRTTAGYDVLPGVEYLAFADASGATVPERIGIRWLTAAFAEISVSWSLTTAAASATWHRIAVADYAPAGAAFAHVVFSSTPAAAAVNSLFDNVYFGPPMRSTGNLLSANTETSERAAGWEYTATTNCTVARTVPAVNWSATAYTVGGHVATMTVTANGAAEFRSTDQPTVVPGQEYLAYAHLNPPASGTAAWIELRFYDAGLAQIKATRAVLAAPGTGWYRQRVSDFAPTNAAYASVAFGLSTATAGQVLRVDNVAVIVAPRFAAGSIVPYADADFEAGVGSWAVISGVAAISRSTPWGSVFRSGSYALTATSATATASVIRSGQYALNATGPHRITLDFMVSAGGWTLAVTTRYYNSSGTEILVGSSPPIAAPGAGWWELIADAEPPAAAAKIAIDLTLTATAVSSTIRLDRVACFPSLSFFEVTPQEATASVSIVIRELEVGNLLTLTRTTPDGVRTLVRGPDGLIDRMPITDSQFLIEDYEAPLGVRVVYAYETFEVGDTVADRNGAGGATIPAGDPNLAWLSDPGMPQRNLQVMVKTPPDWQRPIAQGEYRVRGRRNSVVLSDVRGGLEGDLVIWTRSDEERRALHWLLDSGRVVMWRAVPGMGIDDMYVAVGQVTEGRVVPQGWEVWREWTLPLRQVDMPTALGVSGSAGRTWQDVLTEYGTWADVLNRFATWEDVYLNRPKG
;
A
#
# COMPACT_ATOMS: atom_id res chain seq x y z
N MET A 1 16.68 2.65 -25.12
CA MET A 1 16.61 2.14 -23.74
C MET A 1 17.38 0.83 -23.71
N ALA A 2 18.32 0.65 -22.78
CA ALA A 2 19.08 -0.60 -22.71
C ALA A 2 18.19 -1.76 -22.24
N ILE A 3 18.24 -2.88 -22.95
CA ILE A 3 17.51 -4.10 -22.57
C ILE A 3 18.36 -4.84 -21.51
N PRO A 4 17.81 -5.16 -20.31
CA PRO A 4 18.58 -5.82 -19.25
C PRO A 4 19.17 -7.17 -19.70
N GLY A 5 20.46 -7.42 -19.44
CA GLY A 5 21.11 -8.69 -19.78
C GLY A 5 21.39 -8.91 -21.27
N ASN A 6 21.16 -7.92 -22.12
CA ASN A 6 21.41 -8.01 -23.55
C ASN A 6 22.92 -8.00 -23.86
N ALA A 7 23.39 -8.99 -24.59
CA ALA A 7 24.77 -9.05 -25.08
C ALA A 7 25.00 -8.11 -26.27
N LEU A 8 23.93 -7.65 -26.92
CA LEU A 8 24.00 -6.70 -28.03
C LEU A 8 24.25 -5.28 -27.51
N SER A 9 25.14 -4.54 -28.17
CA SER A 9 25.29 -3.10 -27.92
C SER A 9 24.02 -2.33 -28.28
N ASP A 10 23.81 -1.15 -27.70
CA ASP A 10 22.67 -0.28 -28.01
C ASP A 10 22.51 -0.01 -29.52
N LEU A 11 23.61 0.14 -30.25
CA LEU A 11 23.59 0.34 -31.70
C LEU A 11 23.00 -0.85 -32.46
N VAL A 12 23.21 -2.06 -31.97
CA VAL A 12 22.72 -3.29 -32.60
C VAL A 12 21.27 -3.58 -32.20
N SER A 13 20.94 -3.33 -30.93
CA SER A 13 19.61 -3.62 -30.36
C SER A 13 18.55 -2.61 -30.78
N THR A 14 18.90 -1.33 -30.88
CA THR A 14 17.98 -0.22 -31.23
C THR A 14 18.20 0.33 -32.65
N ILE A 15 19.26 -0.11 -33.34
CA ILE A 15 19.59 0.30 -34.71
C ILE A 15 19.90 1.82 -34.80
N GLU A 16 20.40 2.39 -33.70
CA GLU A 16 20.77 3.81 -33.62
C GLU A 16 22.29 4.01 -33.50
N PRO A 17 22.88 4.99 -34.22
CA PRO A 17 22.26 5.90 -35.19
C PRO A 17 22.21 5.34 -36.62
N ASN A 18 22.62 4.08 -36.84
CA ASN A 18 22.74 3.48 -38.17
C ASN A 18 22.72 1.93 -38.13
N SER A 19 22.76 1.29 -39.30
CA SER A 19 22.71 -0.17 -39.45
C SER A 19 24.08 -0.88 -39.45
N SER A 20 25.18 -0.23 -39.03
CA SER A 20 26.54 -0.81 -39.11
C SER A 20 26.75 -2.06 -38.24
N GLY A 21 25.91 -2.26 -37.24
CA GLY A 21 25.87 -3.47 -36.42
C GLY A 21 25.35 -4.71 -37.14
N TRP A 22 24.86 -4.56 -38.38
CA TRP A 22 24.22 -5.60 -39.17
C TRP A 22 24.88 -5.78 -40.54
N ALA A 23 24.87 -7.02 -41.05
CA ALA A 23 25.43 -7.39 -42.34
C ALA A 23 24.46 -8.25 -43.15
N SER A 24 24.41 -8.02 -44.46
CA SER A 24 23.66 -8.88 -45.38
C SER A 24 24.28 -10.28 -45.40
N LEU A 25 23.42 -11.31 -45.35
CA LEU A 25 23.83 -12.71 -45.40
C LEU A 25 23.37 -13.37 -46.71
N LEU A 26 22.17 -13.05 -47.17
CA LEU A 26 21.58 -13.61 -48.39
C LEU A 26 20.53 -12.65 -48.97
N ASN A 27 20.57 -12.41 -50.29
CA ASN A 27 19.50 -11.79 -51.08
C ASN A 27 18.88 -10.48 -50.48
N CYS A 28 19.64 -9.70 -49.72
CA CYS A 28 19.15 -8.44 -49.17
C CYS A 28 20.17 -7.30 -49.21
N THR A 29 19.63 -6.09 -49.12
CA THR A 29 20.33 -4.85 -48.76
C THR A 29 19.80 -4.35 -47.42
N LEU A 30 20.65 -3.65 -46.66
CA LEU A 30 20.34 -3.17 -45.32
C LEU A 30 20.43 -1.64 -45.26
N SER A 31 19.48 -1.03 -44.55
CA SER A 31 19.49 0.40 -44.22
C SER A 31 18.82 0.65 -42.87
N ARG A 32 19.06 1.80 -42.26
CA ARG A 32 18.24 2.30 -41.14
C ARG A 32 16.96 2.93 -41.71
N ALA A 33 15.81 2.54 -41.18
CA ALA A 33 14.52 3.17 -41.39
C ALA A 33 14.05 3.89 -40.10
N THR A 34 12.84 4.44 -40.12
CA THR A 34 12.22 5.19 -39.00
C THR A 34 10.96 4.48 -38.51
N GLY A 35 10.45 4.87 -37.34
CA GLY A 35 9.24 4.31 -36.73
C GLY A 35 9.46 3.01 -35.94
N GLY A 36 10.64 2.83 -35.34
CA GLY A 36 10.94 1.75 -34.40
C GLY A 36 10.04 1.73 -33.16
N THR A 37 10.14 0.66 -32.38
CA THR A 37 9.39 0.44 -31.13
C THR A 37 10.14 0.91 -29.89
N ALA A 38 11.47 0.77 -29.87
CA ALA A 38 12.32 1.17 -28.74
C ALA A 38 12.91 2.57 -28.92
N SER A 39 13.05 3.00 -30.17
CA SER A 39 13.52 4.33 -30.59
C SER A 39 12.94 4.69 -31.95
N ASP A 40 13.34 5.82 -32.56
CA ASP A 40 12.88 6.14 -33.92
C ASP A 40 13.48 5.17 -34.96
N GLY A 41 14.73 4.76 -34.79
CA GLY A 41 15.44 3.89 -35.73
C GLY A 41 14.92 2.46 -35.75
N CYS A 42 14.95 1.84 -36.92
CA CYS A 42 14.77 0.39 -37.07
C CYS A 42 15.62 -0.14 -38.26
N LEU A 43 15.90 -1.44 -38.27
CA LEU A 43 16.61 -2.10 -39.36
C LEU A 43 15.64 -2.41 -40.48
N GLN A 44 15.95 -1.93 -41.68
CA GLN A 44 15.26 -2.33 -42.91
C GLN A 44 16.08 -3.38 -43.65
N MET A 45 15.51 -4.58 -43.78
CA MET A 45 15.99 -5.64 -44.66
C MET A 45 15.16 -5.61 -45.95
N ARG A 46 15.79 -5.25 -47.07
CA ARG A 46 15.13 -5.14 -48.39
C ARG A 46 15.62 -6.22 -49.35
N SER A 47 14.69 -6.97 -49.94
CA SER A 47 15.01 -8.05 -50.89
C SER A 47 15.62 -7.54 -52.19
N VAL A 48 16.58 -8.29 -52.74
CA VAL A 48 17.20 -7.98 -54.05
C VAL A 48 16.51 -8.73 -55.19
N ALA A 49 15.99 -9.93 -54.91
CA ALA A 49 15.22 -10.77 -55.82
C ALA A 49 14.17 -11.59 -55.05
N SER A 50 13.31 -12.32 -55.76
CA SER A 50 12.43 -13.33 -55.16
C SER A 50 13.22 -14.46 -54.49
N GLY A 51 12.72 -15.00 -53.38
CA GLY A 51 13.36 -16.06 -52.62
C GLY A 51 13.81 -15.59 -51.24
N GLU A 52 14.33 -16.51 -50.42
CA GLU A 52 14.71 -16.20 -49.05
C GLU A 52 15.76 -15.08 -48.97
N MET A 53 15.52 -14.10 -48.11
CA MET A 53 16.46 -13.06 -47.76
C MET A 53 16.85 -13.18 -46.29
N ARG A 54 18.13 -12.94 -45.97
CA ARG A 54 18.68 -13.05 -44.62
C ARG A 54 19.67 -11.96 -44.31
N CYS A 55 19.66 -11.49 -43.08
CA CYS A 55 20.71 -10.65 -42.51
C CYS A 55 21.11 -11.15 -41.12
N ARG A 56 22.25 -10.69 -40.64
CA ARG A 56 22.80 -11.08 -39.34
C ARG A 56 23.49 -9.93 -38.65
N THR A 57 23.74 -10.08 -37.37
CA THR A 57 24.70 -9.23 -36.63
C THR A 57 26.11 -9.36 -37.21
N THR A 58 26.86 -8.24 -37.22
CA THR A 58 28.24 -8.20 -37.74
C THR A 58 29.22 -8.86 -36.78
N ALA A 59 29.10 -8.57 -35.48
CA ALA A 59 29.92 -9.16 -34.42
C ALA A 59 29.38 -10.54 -34.01
N GLY A 60 30.29 -11.46 -33.64
CA GLY A 60 29.93 -12.68 -32.91
C GLY A 60 29.90 -12.42 -31.41
N TYR A 61 28.92 -12.98 -30.72
CA TYR A 61 28.75 -12.86 -29.27
C TYR A 61 29.14 -14.16 -28.59
N ASP A 62 29.93 -14.07 -27.52
CA ASP A 62 30.42 -15.23 -26.79
C ASP A 62 29.25 -16.07 -26.25
N VAL A 63 29.35 -17.39 -26.41
CA VAL A 63 28.40 -18.35 -25.86
C VAL A 63 29.13 -19.54 -25.25
N LEU A 64 28.46 -20.19 -24.30
CA LEU A 64 28.95 -21.38 -23.63
C LEU A 64 28.11 -22.59 -24.07
N PRO A 65 28.74 -23.69 -24.56
CA PRO A 65 28.02 -24.92 -24.89
C PRO A 65 27.15 -25.42 -23.72
N GLY A 66 25.93 -25.86 -24.03
CA GLY A 66 24.97 -26.37 -23.05
C GLY A 66 24.22 -25.30 -22.25
N VAL A 67 24.50 -24.01 -22.48
CA VAL A 67 23.72 -22.90 -21.89
C VAL A 67 22.61 -22.49 -22.87
N GLU A 68 21.42 -22.21 -22.33
CA GLU A 68 20.28 -21.72 -23.11
C GLU A 68 20.44 -20.23 -23.41
N TYR A 69 20.17 -19.84 -24.66
CA TYR A 69 20.11 -18.44 -25.09
C TYR A 69 18.77 -18.18 -25.78
N LEU A 70 18.28 -16.95 -25.61
CA LEU A 70 17.09 -16.39 -26.25
C LEU A 70 17.53 -15.28 -27.20
N ALA A 71 16.93 -15.27 -28.38
CA ALA A 71 16.91 -14.11 -29.27
C ALA A 71 15.46 -13.69 -29.52
N PHE A 72 15.18 -12.39 -29.43
CA PHE A 72 13.91 -11.84 -29.90
C PHE A 72 14.12 -10.51 -30.62
N ALA A 73 13.12 -10.13 -31.41
CA ALA A 73 13.02 -8.81 -32.01
C ALA A 73 11.55 -8.45 -32.21
N ASP A 74 11.25 -7.16 -32.24
CA ASP A 74 9.99 -6.66 -32.78
C ASP A 74 10.16 -6.53 -34.30
N ALA A 75 9.27 -7.15 -35.07
CA ALA A 75 9.30 -7.24 -36.52
C ALA A 75 8.06 -6.59 -37.15
N SER A 76 8.19 -6.09 -38.38
CA SER A 76 7.08 -5.63 -39.20
C SER A 76 7.31 -5.98 -40.67
N GLY A 77 6.42 -6.81 -41.18
CA GLY A 77 6.45 -7.44 -42.50
C GLY A 77 5.14 -7.28 -43.22
N ALA A 78 4.93 -6.14 -43.87
CA ALA A 78 3.63 -5.82 -44.46
C ALA A 78 3.12 -6.86 -45.47
N THR A 79 4.04 -7.54 -46.18
CA THR A 79 3.70 -8.45 -47.28
C THR A 79 4.32 -9.82 -47.17
N VAL A 80 5.21 -10.06 -46.20
CA VAL A 80 5.94 -11.32 -46.06
C VAL A 80 6.10 -11.60 -44.56
N PRO A 81 5.86 -12.83 -44.10
CA PRO A 81 6.14 -13.18 -42.71
C PRO A 81 7.64 -13.37 -42.44
N GLU A 82 8.05 -13.04 -41.23
CA GLU A 82 9.43 -13.13 -40.75
C GLU A 82 9.69 -14.34 -39.85
N ARG A 83 10.97 -14.62 -39.63
CA ARG A 83 11.49 -15.47 -38.55
C ARG A 83 12.86 -14.98 -38.07
N ILE A 84 13.20 -15.32 -36.84
CA ILE A 84 14.50 -15.04 -36.21
C ILE A 84 15.24 -16.35 -35.95
N GLY A 85 16.57 -16.30 -35.94
CA GLY A 85 17.42 -17.44 -35.66
C GLY A 85 18.64 -17.09 -34.80
N ILE A 86 19.13 -18.07 -34.06
CA ILE A 86 20.44 -18.04 -33.41
C ILE A 86 21.38 -18.92 -34.23
N ARG A 87 22.37 -18.30 -34.87
CA ARG A 87 23.38 -18.99 -35.68
C ARG A 87 24.59 -19.30 -34.82
N TRP A 88 24.83 -20.58 -34.56
CA TRP A 88 25.89 -21.09 -33.70
C TRP A 88 27.19 -21.26 -34.47
N LEU A 89 28.30 -20.82 -33.88
CA LEU A 89 29.59 -20.76 -34.52
C LEU A 89 30.67 -21.36 -33.64
N THR A 90 31.63 -22.02 -34.27
CA THR A 90 32.88 -22.46 -33.62
C THR A 90 33.78 -21.25 -33.29
N ALA A 91 34.85 -21.47 -32.51
CA ALA A 91 35.86 -20.45 -32.24
C ALA A 91 36.55 -19.91 -33.52
N ALA A 92 36.50 -20.67 -34.62
CA ALA A 92 36.99 -20.26 -35.93
C ALA A 92 35.91 -19.58 -36.81
N PHE A 93 34.76 -19.20 -36.23
CA PHE A 93 33.61 -18.61 -36.92
C PHE A 93 32.96 -19.48 -38.01
N ALA A 94 33.25 -20.79 -38.03
CA ALA A 94 32.53 -21.74 -38.88
C ALA A 94 31.13 -22.05 -38.30
N GLU A 95 30.11 -22.07 -39.16
CA GLU A 95 28.72 -22.37 -38.78
C GLU A 95 28.58 -23.84 -38.36
N ILE A 96 27.96 -24.04 -37.20
CA ILE A 96 27.58 -25.36 -36.69
C ILE A 96 26.14 -25.65 -37.12
N SER A 97 25.23 -24.73 -36.78
CA SER A 97 23.80 -24.82 -37.08
C SER A 97 23.12 -23.46 -36.88
N VAL A 98 21.84 -23.39 -37.24
CA VAL A 98 20.98 -22.26 -36.90
C VAL A 98 19.72 -22.79 -36.22
N SER A 99 19.47 -22.35 -34.99
CA SER A 99 18.20 -22.60 -34.30
C SER A 99 17.20 -21.55 -34.76
N TRP A 100 16.17 -21.96 -35.50
CA TRP A 100 15.17 -21.06 -36.10
C TRP A 100 13.88 -21.02 -35.30
N SER A 101 13.28 -19.82 -35.21
CA SER A 101 11.88 -19.67 -34.87
C SER A 101 10.98 -20.29 -35.95
N LEU A 102 9.73 -20.57 -35.59
CA LEU A 102 8.69 -20.72 -36.62
C LEU A 102 8.54 -19.38 -37.36
N THR A 103 8.06 -19.46 -38.59
CA THR A 103 7.66 -18.28 -39.37
C THR A 103 6.35 -17.73 -38.82
N THR A 104 6.23 -16.40 -38.70
CA THR A 104 4.99 -15.76 -38.27
C THR A 104 3.82 -16.27 -39.10
N ALA A 105 2.69 -16.56 -38.47
CA ALA A 105 1.55 -17.22 -39.10
C ALA A 105 0.93 -16.40 -40.26
N ALA A 106 1.13 -15.08 -40.26
CA ALA A 106 0.73 -14.17 -41.32
C ALA A 106 1.68 -12.97 -41.39
N ALA A 107 1.74 -12.34 -42.57
CA ALA A 107 2.39 -11.04 -42.74
C ALA A 107 1.60 -9.97 -41.96
N SER A 108 2.30 -9.02 -41.34
CA SER A 108 1.72 -7.93 -40.57
C SER A 108 2.54 -6.65 -40.72
N ALA A 109 1.89 -5.55 -41.11
CA ALA A 109 2.49 -4.22 -41.09
C ALA A 109 2.56 -3.61 -39.68
N THR A 110 1.86 -4.20 -38.70
CA THR A 110 1.96 -3.82 -37.29
C THR A 110 3.14 -4.54 -36.65
N TRP A 111 3.89 -3.80 -35.81
CA TRP A 111 4.95 -4.37 -34.99
C TRP A 111 4.46 -5.57 -34.20
N HIS A 112 5.19 -6.66 -34.26
CA HIS A 112 4.90 -7.90 -33.56
C HIS A 112 6.19 -8.61 -33.15
N ARG A 113 6.16 -9.41 -32.10
CA ARG A 113 7.39 -10.09 -31.64
C ARG A 113 7.63 -11.40 -32.38
N ILE A 114 8.89 -11.62 -32.76
CA ILE A 114 9.45 -12.92 -33.15
C ILE A 114 10.56 -13.29 -32.18
N ALA A 115 10.66 -14.56 -31.82
CA ALA A 115 11.64 -15.02 -30.85
C ALA A 115 12.03 -16.49 -31.09
N VAL A 116 13.18 -16.90 -30.57
CA VAL A 116 13.65 -18.28 -30.53
C VAL A 116 14.58 -18.47 -29.35
N ALA A 117 14.48 -19.61 -28.68
CA ALA A 117 15.45 -20.04 -27.68
C ALA A 117 16.00 -21.42 -28.01
N ASP A 118 17.26 -21.66 -27.68
CA ASP A 118 17.86 -22.99 -27.76
C ASP A 118 19.14 -23.09 -26.91
N TYR A 119 19.57 -24.31 -26.67
CA TYR A 119 20.87 -24.56 -26.05
C TYR A 119 21.99 -24.42 -27.07
N ALA A 120 23.05 -23.72 -26.70
CA ALA A 120 24.26 -23.65 -27.49
C ALA A 120 24.82 -25.08 -27.74
N PRO A 121 24.98 -25.53 -28.99
CA PRO A 121 25.43 -26.88 -29.28
C PRO A 121 26.88 -27.10 -28.87
N ALA A 122 27.29 -28.37 -28.77
CA ALA A 122 28.68 -28.72 -28.48
C ALA A 122 29.64 -28.05 -29.49
N GLY A 123 30.68 -27.40 -28.97
CA GLY A 123 31.68 -26.68 -29.79
C GLY A 123 31.28 -25.27 -30.21
N ALA A 124 30.09 -24.78 -29.85
CA ALA A 124 29.71 -23.38 -30.02
C ALA A 124 30.56 -22.49 -29.11
N ALA A 125 31.19 -21.47 -29.69
CA ALA A 125 31.94 -20.43 -28.98
C ALA A 125 31.34 -19.04 -29.23
N PHE A 126 30.71 -18.84 -30.39
CA PHE A 126 30.03 -17.59 -30.72
C PHE A 126 28.62 -17.84 -31.26
N ALA A 127 27.79 -16.80 -31.20
CA ALA A 127 26.50 -16.75 -31.86
C ALA A 127 26.30 -15.45 -32.64
N HIS A 128 25.50 -15.54 -33.72
CA HIS A 128 24.91 -14.40 -34.42
C HIS A 128 23.39 -14.45 -34.30
N VAL A 129 22.77 -13.30 -34.06
CA VAL A 129 21.33 -13.13 -34.36
C VAL A 129 21.15 -13.01 -35.87
N VAL A 130 20.17 -13.73 -36.42
CA VAL A 130 19.87 -13.79 -37.85
C VAL A 130 18.38 -13.55 -38.07
N PHE A 131 18.03 -12.72 -39.06
CA PHE A 131 16.65 -12.57 -39.54
C PHE A 131 16.48 -13.24 -40.90
N SER A 132 15.28 -13.74 -41.17
CA SER A 132 14.91 -14.37 -42.44
C SER A 132 13.45 -14.05 -42.81
N SER A 133 13.22 -13.83 -44.11
CA SER A 133 11.88 -13.81 -44.70
C SER A 133 11.94 -14.24 -46.17
N THR A 134 10.82 -14.68 -46.75
CA THR A 134 10.77 -15.26 -48.11
C THR A 134 9.84 -14.45 -49.04
N PRO A 135 10.32 -13.32 -49.58
CA PRO A 135 9.56 -12.49 -50.50
C PRO A 135 9.36 -13.12 -51.89
N ALA A 136 8.22 -12.82 -52.50
CA ALA A 136 7.88 -13.26 -53.86
C ALA A 136 8.54 -12.40 -54.97
N ALA A 137 9.18 -11.27 -54.62
CA ALA A 137 9.79 -10.34 -55.56
C ALA A 137 10.94 -9.54 -54.91
N ALA A 138 11.65 -8.75 -55.73
CA ALA A 138 12.61 -7.75 -55.27
C ALA A 138 11.93 -6.57 -54.55
N ALA A 139 12.72 -5.76 -53.84
CA ALA A 139 12.32 -4.53 -53.16
C ALA A 139 11.25 -4.67 -52.06
N VAL A 140 11.05 -5.88 -51.54
CA VAL A 140 10.16 -6.14 -50.41
C VAL A 140 10.91 -5.86 -49.11
N ASN A 141 10.26 -5.15 -48.18
CA ASN A 141 10.87 -4.74 -46.91
C ASN A 141 10.33 -5.58 -45.75
N SER A 142 11.24 -5.99 -44.87
CA SER A 142 10.95 -6.39 -43.49
C SER A 142 11.69 -5.43 -42.56
N LEU A 143 11.02 -4.96 -41.51
CA LEU A 143 11.58 -4.04 -40.51
C LEU A 143 11.80 -4.78 -39.19
N PHE A 144 12.87 -4.46 -38.48
CA PHE A 144 13.21 -5.06 -37.18
C PHE A 144 13.72 -4.00 -36.21
N ASP A 145 13.30 -4.06 -34.94
CA ASP A 145 13.79 -3.22 -33.85
C ASP A 145 13.78 -4.01 -32.52
N ASN A 146 14.29 -3.39 -31.45
CA ASN A 146 14.24 -3.90 -30.08
C ASN A 146 14.81 -5.32 -29.96
N VAL A 147 16.01 -5.50 -30.51
CA VAL A 147 16.64 -6.81 -30.66
C VAL A 147 17.37 -7.21 -29.38
N TYR A 148 17.17 -8.45 -28.96
CA TYR A 148 17.81 -9.06 -27.82
C TYR A 148 18.58 -10.31 -28.20
N PHE A 149 19.73 -10.50 -27.55
CA PHE A 149 20.42 -11.78 -27.47
C PHE A 149 21.05 -11.93 -26.08
N GLY A 150 20.76 -13.04 -25.41
CA GLY A 150 21.31 -13.32 -24.08
C GLY A 150 20.63 -14.51 -23.43
N PRO A 151 20.81 -14.72 -22.11
CA PRO A 151 20.06 -15.73 -21.36
C PRO A 151 18.54 -15.51 -21.46
N PRO A 152 17.69 -16.54 -21.35
CA PRO A 152 16.25 -16.34 -21.35
C PRO A 152 15.79 -15.37 -20.25
N MET A 153 14.98 -14.40 -20.64
CA MET A 153 14.33 -13.48 -19.71
C MET A 153 13.13 -14.14 -19.08
N ARG A 154 13.02 -14.04 -17.75
CA ARG A 154 12.04 -14.79 -16.98
C ARG A 154 11.38 -13.90 -15.95
N SER A 155 10.14 -14.24 -15.63
CA SER A 155 9.44 -13.66 -14.50
C SER A 155 10.17 -14.01 -13.20
N THR A 156 10.39 -13.01 -12.36
CA THR A 156 11.13 -13.20 -11.10
C THR A 156 10.41 -14.22 -10.22
N GLY A 157 11.16 -15.20 -9.70
CA GLY A 157 10.62 -16.26 -8.85
C GLY A 157 9.84 -17.36 -9.58
N ASN A 158 9.78 -17.34 -10.93
CA ASN A 158 9.13 -18.40 -11.69
C ASN A 158 9.82 -19.75 -11.49
N LEU A 159 9.05 -20.72 -11.03
CA LEU A 159 9.53 -22.08 -10.79
C LEU A 159 9.50 -22.93 -12.07
N LEU A 160 8.71 -22.53 -13.07
CA LEU A 160 8.65 -23.19 -14.38
C LEU A 160 9.85 -22.79 -15.25
N SER A 161 10.35 -23.70 -16.07
CA SER A 161 11.41 -23.48 -17.05
C SER A 161 11.10 -22.30 -17.99
N ALA A 162 12.16 -21.68 -18.54
CA ALA A 162 12.03 -20.56 -19.47
C ALA A 162 11.14 -20.88 -20.68
N ASN A 163 11.24 -22.11 -21.18
CA ASN A 163 10.45 -22.56 -22.32
C ASN A 163 8.99 -22.84 -21.96
N THR A 164 8.68 -23.29 -20.75
CA THR A 164 7.29 -23.31 -20.29
C THR A 164 6.75 -21.89 -20.15
N GLU A 165 7.57 -20.91 -19.75
CA GLU A 165 7.10 -19.54 -19.63
C GLU A 165 6.75 -18.90 -20.98
N THR A 166 7.57 -19.11 -22.02
CA THR A 166 7.50 -18.33 -23.28
C THR A 166 7.36 -19.18 -24.55
N SER A 167 7.42 -20.51 -24.45
CA SER A 167 7.32 -21.44 -25.59
C SER A 167 8.39 -21.26 -26.68
N GLU A 168 9.54 -20.65 -26.41
CA GLU A 168 10.50 -20.23 -27.45
C GLU A 168 11.41 -21.33 -28.04
N ARG A 169 11.55 -22.47 -27.37
CA ARG A 169 12.43 -23.57 -27.75
C ARG A 169 11.66 -24.72 -28.38
N ALA A 170 12.23 -25.24 -29.47
CA ALA A 170 11.61 -26.28 -30.26
C ALA A 170 11.72 -27.68 -29.65
N ALA A 171 12.89 -28.00 -29.12
CA ALA A 171 13.16 -29.27 -28.48
C ALA A 171 12.64 -29.28 -27.03
N GLY A 172 12.15 -30.44 -26.58
CA GLY A 172 11.71 -30.63 -25.20
C GLY A 172 10.36 -29.98 -24.87
N TRP A 173 9.45 -29.86 -25.85
CA TRP A 173 8.11 -29.26 -25.71
C TRP A 173 7.40 -29.58 -24.40
N GLU A 174 7.14 -28.56 -23.57
CA GLU A 174 6.69 -28.70 -22.19
C GLU A 174 5.17 -28.61 -22.04
N TYR A 175 4.40 -28.96 -23.08
CA TYR A 175 2.95 -29.00 -23.01
C TYR A 175 2.37 -30.27 -23.60
N THR A 176 1.29 -30.74 -23.01
CA THR A 176 0.57 -31.93 -23.47
C THR A 176 -0.94 -31.70 -23.51
N ALA A 177 -1.57 -32.20 -24.56
CA ALA A 177 -3.03 -32.22 -24.67
C ALA A 177 -3.61 -33.17 -23.62
N THR A 178 -4.65 -32.73 -22.90
CA THR A 178 -5.27 -33.55 -21.84
C THR A 178 -6.69 -33.96 -22.21
N THR A 179 -7.51 -33.07 -22.77
CA THR A 179 -8.89 -33.40 -23.16
C THR A 179 -9.31 -32.62 -24.40
N ASN A 180 -9.94 -33.32 -25.36
CA ASN A 180 -10.61 -32.76 -26.54
C ASN A 180 -9.85 -31.67 -27.30
N CYS A 181 -8.52 -31.79 -27.38
CA CYS A 181 -7.70 -30.82 -28.10
C CYS A 181 -6.42 -31.42 -28.69
N THR A 182 -5.78 -30.63 -29.54
CA THR A 182 -4.37 -30.76 -29.90
C THR A 182 -3.63 -29.53 -29.40
N VAL A 183 -2.32 -29.67 -29.17
CA VAL A 183 -1.46 -28.58 -28.71
C VAL A 183 -0.27 -28.47 -29.63
N ALA A 184 0.03 -27.25 -30.07
CA ALA A 184 1.17 -26.95 -30.90
C ALA A 184 1.77 -25.59 -30.53
N ARG A 185 3.01 -25.36 -30.96
CA ARG A 185 3.63 -24.03 -30.92
C ARG A 185 3.20 -23.24 -32.16
N THR A 186 2.82 -21.98 -32.00
CA THR A 186 2.55 -21.05 -33.12
C THR A 186 3.19 -19.69 -32.89
N VAL A 187 3.31 -18.88 -33.94
CA VAL A 187 3.84 -17.49 -33.89
C VAL A 187 2.80 -16.54 -34.45
N PRO A 188 1.80 -16.13 -33.65
CA PRO A 188 0.85 -15.09 -34.05
C PRO A 188 1.54 -13.73 -34.11
N ALA A 189 1.06 -12.84 -34.99
CA ALA A 189 1.52 -11.45 -35.01
C ALA A 189 0.93 -10.68 -33.81
N VAL A 190 1.62 -10.74 -32.66
CA VAL A 190 1.22 -10.08 -31.42
C VAL A 190 2.12 -8.90 -31.14
N ASN A 191 1.49 -7.73 -30.97
CA ASN A 191 2.17 -6.51 -30.56
C ASN A 191 2.29 -6.47 -29.03
N TRP A 192 3.52 -6.53 -28.54
CA TRP A 192 3.85 -6.31 -27.14
C TRP A 192 4.46 -4.94 -26.95
N SER A 193 4.37 -4.37 -25.74
CA SER A 193 5.19 -3.21 -25.40
C SER A 193 6.68 -3.52 -25.65
N ALA A 194 7.44 -2.53 -26.12
CA ALA A 194 8.89 -2.66 -26.32
C ALA A 194 9.62 -3.08 -25.02
N THR A 195 9.03 -2.82 -23.86
CA THR A 195 9.56 -3.17 -22.53
C THR A 195 9.02 -4.47 -21.94
N ALA A 196 8.10 -5.17 -22.62
CA ALA A 196 7.53 -6.41 -22.12
C ALA A 196 8.45 -7.59 -22.41
N TYR A 197 9.52 -7.76 -21.65
CA TYR A 197 10.59 -8.71 -21.98
C TYR A 197 10.33 -10.17 -21.59
N THR A 198 9.29 -10.45 -20.80
CA THR A 198 8.95 -11.79 -20.30
C THR A 198 7.86 -12.49 -21.13
N VAL A 199 7.50 -11.94 -22.29
CA VAL A 199 6.54 -12.50 -23.24
C VAL A 199 7.27 -12.90 -24.52
N GLY A 200 6.78 -13.97 -25.14
CA GLY A 200 7.39 -14.58 -26.31
C GLY A 200 6.91 -14.00 -27.64
N GLY A 201 7.58 -14.43 -28.71
CA GLY A 201 7.05 -14.44 -30.07
C GLY A 201 6.31 -15.76 -30.39
N HIS A 202 6.71 -16.87 -29.74
CA HIS A 202 5.96 -18.11 -29.79
C HIS A 202 4.92 -18.19 -28.68
N VAL A 203 3.88 -18.97 -28.92
CA VAL A 203 2.83 -19.21 -27.93
C VAL A 203 2.38 -20.67 -27.96
N ALA A 204 1.98 -21.20 -26.81
CA ALA A 204 1.33 -22.49 -26.72
C ALA A 204 -0.11 -22.37 -27.22
N THR A 205 -0.48 -23.16 -28.22
CA THR A 205 -1.75 -23.06 -28.92
C THR A 205 -2.54 -24.35 -28.79
N MET A 206 -3.71 -24.26 -28.15
CA MET A 206 -4.68 -25.34 -28.08
C MET A 206 -5.69 -25.19 -29.23
N THR A 207 -5.89 -26.25 -30.02
CA THR A 207 -6.99 -26.35 -31.00
C THR A 207 -7.97 -27.43 -30.57
N VAL A 208 -9.23 -27.05 -30.37
CA VAL A 208 -10.29 -27.94 -29.91
C VAL A 208 -10.68 -28.94 -30.99
N THR A 209 -10.73 -30.23 -30.68
CA THR A 209 -11.00 -31.31 -31.65
C THR A 209 -12.46 -31.74 -31.69
N ALA A 210 -13.21 -31.54 -30.60
CA ALA A 210 -14.62 -31.88 -30.49
C ALA A 210 -15.36 -30.87 -29.61
N ASN A 211 -16.68 -30.73 -29.79
CA ASN A 211 -17.50 -29.85 -28.96
C ASN A 211 -17.49 -30.32 -27.50
N GLY A 212 -17.32 -29.40 -26.56
CA GLY A 212 -17.30 -29.68 -25.12
C GLY A 212 -16.15 -28.97 -24.42
N ALA A 213 -15.82 -29.43 -23.21
CA ALA A 213 -14.65 -28.93 -22.48
C ALA A 213 -13.37 -29.41 -23.17
N ALA A 214 -12.38 -28.52 -23.26
CA ALA A 214 -11.07 -28.81 -23.84
C ALA A 214 -9.98 -28.24 -22.94
N GLU A 215 -8.91 -29.01 -22.73
CA GLU A 215 -7.79 -28.59 -21.88
C GLU A 215 -6.45 -29.18 -22.28
N PHE A 216 -5.42 -28.42 -21.97
CA PHE A 216 -4.02 -28.84 -22.02
C PHE A 216 -3.28 -28.35 -20.77
N ARG A 217 -2.12 -28.93 -20.51
CA ARG A 217 -1.31 -28.59 -19.33
C ARG A 217 0.17 -28.56 -19.64
N SER A 218 0.92 -27.88 -18.78
CA SER A 218 2.37 -28.01 -18.78
C SER A 218 2.79 -29.40 -18.32
N THR A 219 3.86 -29.93 -18.90
CA THR A 219 4.57 -31.12 -18.41
C THR A 219 5.69 -30.77 -17.44
N ASP A 220 6.01 -29.48 -17.30
CA ASP A 220 6.92 -29.00 -16.28
C ASP A 220 6.22 -29.02 -14.91
N GLN A 221 6.92 -29.57 -13.93
CA GLN A 221 6.37 -29.89 -12.62
C GLN A 221 7.37 -29.51 -11.52
N PRO A 222 7.55 -28.20 -11.25
CA PRO A 222 8.46 -27.75 -10.20
C PRO A 222 8.05 -28.27 -8.82
N THR A 223 9.05 -28.47 -7.97
CA THR A 223 8.85 -28.86 -6.57
C THR A 223 8.16 -27.77 -5.78
N VAL A 224 7.26 -28.17 -4.87
CA VAL A 224 6.57 -27.25 -3.95
C VAL A 224 6.65 -27.73 -2.51
N VAL A 225 6.41 -26.79 -1.59
CA VAL A 225 6.39 -27.02 -0.15
C VAL A 225 4.93 -27.05 0.35
N PRO A 226 4.48 -28.13 1.04
CA PRO A 226 3.17 -28.16 1.67
C PRO A 226 2.93 -26.96 2.60
N GLY A 227 1.73 -26.39 2.57
CA GLY A 227 1.35 -25.22 3.37
C GLY A 227 1.84 -23.87 2.83
N GLN A 228 2.67 -23.85 1.78
CA GLN A 228 3.04 -22.62 1.07
C GLN A 228 1.96 -22.28 0.03
N GLU A 229 1.59 -21.00 -0.06
CA GLU A 229 0.72 -20.50 -1.12
C GLU A 229 1.54 -20.23 -2.39
N TYR A 230 1.02 -20.70 -3.53
CA TYR A 230 1.57 -20.45 -4.86
C TYR A 230 0.55 -19.69 -5.71
N LEU A 231 1.06 -18.85 -6.60
CA LEU A 231 0.31 -18.10 -7.59
C LEU A 231 0.72 -18.60 -8.98
N ALA A 232 -0.26 -19.04 -9.77
CA ALA A 232 -0.10 -19.28 -11.20
C ALA A 232 -0.72 -18.14 -12.01
N TYR A 233 -0.04 -17.72 -13.08
CA TYR A 233 -0.60 -16.77 -14.04
C TYR A 233 -0.13 -17.03 -15.45
N ALA A 234 -0.92 -16.56 -16.42
CA ALA A 234 -0.57 -16.57 -17.83
C ALA A 234 -1.37 -15.52 -18.60
N HIS A 235 -0.85 -15.06 -19.73
CA HIS A 235 -1.63 -14.36 -20.73
C HIS A 235 -2.43 -15.36 -21.56
N LEU A 236 -3.75 -15.18 -21.61
CA LEU A 236 -4.66 -16.02 -22.38
C LEU A 236 -5.23 -15.22 -23.55
N ASN A 237 -5.30 -15.84 -24.71
CA ASN A 237 -5.97 -15.34 -25.91
C ASN A 237 -7.21 -16.20 -26.20
N PRO A 238 -8.39 -15.83 -25.69
CA PRO A 238 -9.61 -16.61 -25.89
C PRO A 238 -10.13 -16.48 -27.34
N PRO A 239 -10.88 -17.48 -27.84
CA PRO A 239 -11.40 -17.48 -29.21
C PRO A 239 -12.49 -16.43 -29.47
N ALA A 240 -13.23 -16.01 -28.44
CA ALA A 240 -14.28 -15.00 -28.53
C ALA A 240 -14.48 -14.27 -27.19
N SER A 241 -15.11 -13.10 -27.21
CA SER A 241 -15.59 -12.42 -25.99
C SER A 241 -16.56 -13.33 -25.23
N GLY A 242 -16.51 -13.31 -23.89
CA GLY A 242 -17.38 -14.13 -23.05
C GLY A 242 -17.08 -15.63 -23.07
N THR A 243 -16.03 -16.08 -23.78
CA THR A 243 -15.59 -17.48 -23.69
C THR A 243 -15.14 -17.78 -22.27
N ALA A 244 -15.62 -18.88 -21.68
CA ALA A 244 -15.14 -19.38 -20.39
C ALA A 244 -13.74 -20.01 -20.50
N ALA A 245 -12.76 -19.21 -20.90
CA ALA A 245 -11.35 -19.56 -20.86
C ALA A 245 -10.85 -19.51 -19.41
N TRP A 246 -9.93 -20.40 -19.03
CA TRP A 246 -9.48 -20.50 -17.65
C TRP A 246 -8.02 -20.93 -17.55
N ILE A 247 -7.44 -20.63 -16.39
CA ILE A 247 -6.17 -21.15 -15.89
C ILE A 247 -6.45 -21.98 -14.63
N GLU A 248 -5.68 -23.03 -14.40
CA GLU A 248 -5.83 -23.91 -13.24
C GLU A 248 -4.46 -24.28 -12.67
N LEU A 249 -4.27 -24.04 -11.38
CA LEU A 249 -3.11 -24.49 -10.61
C LEU A 249 -3.40 -25.89 -10.07
N ARG A 250 -2.54 -26.84 -10.40
CA ARG A 250 -2.66 -28.26 -10.01
C ARG A 250 -1.51 -28.64 -9.10
N PHE A 251 -1.81 -29.34 -8.00
CA PHE A 251 -0.81 -29.92 -7.11
C PHE A 251 -0.78 -31.45 -7.25
N TYR A 252 0.42 -32.00 -7.17
CA TYR A 252 0.70 -33.42 -7.31
C TYR A 252 1.47 -33.94 -6.10
N ASP A 253 1.26 -35.20 -5.75
CA ASP A 253 2.07 -35.89 -4.75
C ASP A 253 3.42 -36.37 -5.34
N ALA A 254 4.24 -37.03 -4.52
CA ALA A 254 5.53 -37.57 -4.94
C ALA A 254 5.42 -38.68 -6.02
N GLY A 255 4.25 -39.29 -6.17
CA GLY A 255 3.93 -40.28 -7.20
C GLY A 255 3.35 -39.67 -8.49
N LEU A 256 3.34 -38.33 -8.60
CA LEU A 256 2.76 -37.57 -9.70
C LEU A 256 1.23 -37.75 -9.86
N ALA A 257 0.54 -38.18 -8.82
CA ALA A 257 -0.93 -38.17 -8.80
C ALA A 257 -1.43 -36.77 -8.46
N GLN A 258 -2.40 -36.26 -9.22
CA GLN A 258 -3.01 -34.97 -8.92
C GLN A 258 -3.86 -35.08 -7.65
N ILE A 259 -3.56 -34.26 -6.65
CA ILE A 259 -4.23 -34.26 -5.34
C ILE A 259 -5.12 -33.03 -5.10
N LYS A 260 -4.89 -31.94 -5.84
CA LYS A 260 -5.71 -30.73 -5.78
C LYS A 260 -5.61 -29.95 -7.08
N ALA A 261 -6.68 -29.27 -7.46
CA ALA A 261 -6.70 -28.33 -8.58
C ALA A 261 -7.62 -27.15 -8.26
N THR A 262 -7.15 -25.95 -8.56
CA THR A 262 -7.87 -24.70 -8.30
C THR A 262 -7.87 -23.87 -9.57
N ARG A 263 -9.08 -23.48 -10.01
CA ARG A 263 -9.33 -22.87 -11.32
C ARG A 263 -9.78 -21.41 -11.18
N ALA A 264 -9.29 -20.56 -12.07
CA ALA A 264 -9.80 -19.21 -12.26
C ALA A 264 -10.25 -18.99 -13.70
N VAL A 265 -11.49 -18.54 -13.87
CA VAL A 265 -12.08 -18.24 -15.18
C VAL A 265 -11.79 -16.78 -15.55
N LEU A 266 -11.33 -16.58 -16.78
CA LEU A 266 -11.12 -15.28 -17.41
C LEU A 266 -12.46 -14.69 -17.88
N ALA A 267 -12.80 -13.48 -17.41
CA ALA A 267 -13.93 -12.71 -17.91
C ALA A 267 -13.48 -11.77 -19.03
N ALA A 268 -13.06 -12.34 -20.16
CA ALA A 268 -12.46 -11.59 -21.26
C ALA A 268 -13.45 -10.62 -21.93
N PRO A 269 -13.09 -9.33 -22.12
CA PRO A 269 -13.91 -8.39 -22.88
C PRO A 269 -13.88 -8.65 -24.40
N GLY A 270 -12.94 -9.44 -24.91
CA GLY A 270 -12.74 -9.66 -26.35
C GLY A 270 -11.76 -10.79 -26.64
N THR A 271 -11.10 -10.75 -27.80
CA THR A 271 -10.08 -11.73 -28.26
C THR A 271 -8.65 -11.21 -28.17
N GLY A 272 -8.39 -10.25 -27.27
CA GLY A 272 -7.04 -9.76 -26.97
C GLY A 272 -6.25 -10.76 -26.12
N TRP A 273 -5.13 -10.29 -25.57
CA TRP A 273 -4.33 -11.03 -24.59
C TRP A 273 -4.62 -10.49 -23.20
N TYR A 274 -5.05 -11.38 -22.30
CA TYR A 274 -5.45 -11.00 -20.95
C TYR A 274 -4.74 -11.87 -19.92
N ARG A 275 -4.09 -11.25 -18.94
CA ARG A 275 -3.41 -11.99 -17.89
C ARG A 275 -4.42 -12.49 -16.86
N GLN A 276 -4.57 -13.80 -16.74
CA GLN A 276 -5.41 -14.43 -15.73
C GLN A 276 -4.53 -15.05 -14.64
N ARG A 277 -5.00 -15.00 -13.40
CA ARG A 277 -4.29 -15.45 -12.21
C ARG A 277 -5.14 -16.42 -11.38
N VAL A 278 -4.48 -17.33 -10.68
CA VAL A 278 -5.08 -18.23 -9.69
C VAL A 278 -4.05 -18.55 -8.60
N SER A 279 -4.43 -18.47 -7.33
CA SER A 279 -3.57 -18.89 -6.23
C SER A 279 -4.24 -19.95 -5.37
N ASP A 280 -3.42 -20.76 -4.72
CA ASP A 280 -3.87 -21.72 -3.72
C ASP A 280 -2.70 -22.23 -2.86
N PHE A 281 -3.02 -22.76 -1.68
CA PHE A 281 -2.08 -23.44 -0.80
C PHE A 281 -1.83 -24.87 -1.28
N ALA A 282 -0.54 -25.23 -1.37
CA ALA A 282 -0.10 -26.59 -1.58
C ALA A 282 -0.62 -27.48 -0.43
N PRO A 283 -1.48 -28.48 -0.70
CA PRO A 283 -2.06 -29.32 0.35
C PRO A 283 -0.99 -30.20 1.02
N THR A 284 -1.37 -30.85 2.12
CA THR A 284 -0.56 -31.90 2.74
C THR A 284 -0.19 -32.96 1.70
N ASN A 285 1.07 -33.39 1.69
CA ASN A 285 1.67 -34.33 0.72
C ASN A 285 1.91 -33.79 -0.70
N ALA A 286 1.66 -32.51 -0.98
CA ALA A 286 2.07 -31.91 -2.25
C ALA A 286 3.60 -31.92 -2.39
N ALA A 287 4.09 -32.47 -3.49
CA ALA A 287 5.50 -32.49 -3.86
C ALA A 287 5.78 -31.62 -5.10
N TYR A 288 4.82 -31.53 -6.02
CA TYR A 288 4.96 -30.76 -7.26
C TYR A 288 3.73 -29.92 -7.57
N ALA A 289 3.92 -28.86 -8.36
CA ALA A 289 2.83 -28.09 -8.95
C ALA A 289 2.93 -28.09 -10.49
N SER A 290 1.82 -27.88 -11.17
CA SER A 290 1.76 -27.62 -12.61
C SER A 290 0.59 -26.70 -12.92
N VAL A 291 0.52 -26.25 -14.16
CA VAL A 291 -0.51 -25.34 -14.63
C VAL A 291 -1.22 -25.91 -15.85
N ALA A 292 -2.54 -25.76 -15.87
CA ALA A 292 -3.41 -26.16 -16.97
C ALA A 292 -4.25 -24.99 -17.47
N PHE A 293 -4.72 -25.13 -18.70
CA PHE A 293 -5.52 -24.12 -19.39
C PHE A 293 -6.61 -24.81 -20.18
N GLY A 294 -7.72 -24.12 -20.36
CA GLY A 294 -8.78 -24.68 -21.18
C GLY A 294 -9.97 -23.78 -21.38
N LEU A 295 -10.97 -24.37 -22.02
CA LEU A 295 -12.26 -23.79 -22.32
C LEU A 295 -13.34 -24.69 -21.73
N SER A 296 -14.27 -24.14 -20.93
CA SER A 296 -15.33 -24.95 -20.29
C SER A 296 -16.39 -25.44 -21.29
N THR A 297 -16.67 -24.65 -22.31
CA THR A 297 -17.63 -24.96 -23.38
C THR A 297 -17.07 -24.45 -24.70
N ALA A 298 -16.42 -25.33 -25.46
CA ALA A 298 -15.82 -24.99 -26.73
C ALA A 298 -16.50 -25.68 -27.91
N THR A 299 -16.36 -25.06 -29.08
CA THR A 299 -16.71 -25.64 -30.38
C THR A 299 -15.45 -26.17 -31.04
N ALA A 300 -15.55 -27.30 -31.75
CA ALA A 300 -14.45 -27.84 -32.55
C ALA A 300 -13.86 -26.76 -33.49
N GLY A 301 -12.53 -26.68 -33.55
CA GLY A 301 -11.80 -25.67 -34.31
C GLY A 301 -11.53 -24.36 -33.56
N GLN A 302 -12.13 -24.13 -32.39
CA GLN A 302 -11.76 -22.97 -31.57
C GLN A 302 -10.32 -23.07 -31.07
N VAL A 303 -9.68 -21.91 -30.92
CA VAL A 303 -8.28 -21.79 -30.52
C VAL A 303 -8.16 -20.97 -29.25
N LEU A 304 -7.43 -21.51 -28.27
CA LEU A 304 -6.95 -20.78 -27.09
C LEU A 304 -5.43 -20.71 -27.19
N ARG A 305 -4.84 -19.53 -27.01
CA ARG A 305 -3.38 -19.37 -26.94
C ARG A 305 -2.96 -18.91 -25.56
N VAL A 306 -1.75 -19.30 -25.17
CA VAL A 306 -1.19 -19.05 -23.85
C VAL A 306 0.28 -18.65 -23.99
N ASP A 307 0.68 -17.64 -23.22
CA ASP A 307 2.06 -17.15 -23.12
C ASP A 307 2.32 -16.53 -21.73
N ASN A 308 3.60 -16.28 -21.39
CA ASN A 308 4.09 -15.77 -20.11
C ASN A 308 3.52 -16.55 -18.91
N VAL A 309 3.73 -17.87 -18.95
CA VAL A 309 3.23 -18.79 -17.92
C VAL A 309 4.18 -18.83 -16.73
N ALA A 310 3.66 -18.55 -15.55
CA ALA A 310 4.43 -18.62 -14.32
C ALA A 310 3.72 -19.38 -13.21
N VAL A 311 4.51 -20.07 -12.39
CA VAL A 311 4.15 -20.51 -11.05
C VAL A 311 5.18 -19.91 -10.11
N ILE A 312 4.74 -19.03 -9.21
CA ILE A 312 5.60 -18.36 -8.22
C ILE A 312 5.06 -18.61 -6.82
N VAL A 313 5.90 -18.38 -5.81
CA VAL A 313 5.39 -18.20 -4.45
C VAL A 313 4.46 -16.99 -4.45
N ALA A 314 3.24 -17.15 -3.92
CA ALA A 314 2.25 -16.08 -3.96
C ALA A 314 2.76 -14.83 -3.21
N PRO A 315 2.76 -13.64 -3.85
CA PRO A 315 3.22 -12.43 -3.19
C PRO A 315 2.23 -12.02 -2.09
N ARG A 316 2.74 -11.31 -1.08
CA ARG A 316 1.94 -10.69 -0.02
C ARG A 316 1.96 -9.17 -0.23
N PHE A 317 0.80 -8.52 -0.08
CA PHE A 317 0.71 -7.05 -0.20
C PHE A 317 1.42 -6.29 0.91
N ALA A 318 1.60 -6.93 2.06
CA ALA A 318 2.43 -6.46 3.16
C ALA A 318 3.29 -7.62 3.66
N ALA A 319 4.52 -7.32 4.05
CA ALA A 319 5.42 -8.31 4.63
C ALA A 319 4.78 -8.92 5.88
N GLY A 320 4.78 -10.25 6.00
CA GLY A 320 4.16 -10.95 7.11
C GLY A 320 2.63 -11.06 7.05
N SER A 321 1.98 -10.56 5.99
CA SER A 321 0.51 -10.65 5.87
C SER A 321 0.03 -12.10 5.87
N ILE A 322 -1.00 -12.36 6.68
CA ILE A 322 -1.65 -13.67 6.82
C ILE A 322 -2.83 -13.86 5.87
N VAL A 323 -3.25 -12.80 5.16
CA VAL A 323 -4.37 -12.87 4.20
C VAL A 323 -3.91 -13.58 2.92
N PRO A 324 -4.57 -14.67 2.48
CA PRO A 324 -4.29 -15.35 1.23
C PRO A 324 -4.41 -14.45 0.01
N TYR A 325 -3.64 -14.70 -1.05
CA TYR A 325 -3.69 -13.90 -2.28
C TYR A 325 -5.09 -13.92 -2.91
N ALA A 326 -5.77 -15.06 -2.89
CA ALA A 326 -7.14 -15.20 -3.39
C ALA A 326 -8.18 -14.34 -2.64
N ASP A 327 -7.92 -14.05 -1.36
CA ASP A 327 -8.80 -13.27 -0.49
C ASP A 327 -8.39 -11.79 -0.43
N ALA A 328 -7.24 -11.45 -1.02
CA ALA A 328 -6.66 -10.12 -1.02
C ALA A 328 -6.81 -9.38 -2.36
N ASP A 329 -6.52 -10.04 -3.49
CA ASP A 329 -6.49 -9.46 -4.84
C ASP A 329 -7.69 -9.85 -5.72
N PHE A 330 -8.51 -10.81 -5.26
CA PHE A 330 -9.80 -11.20 -5.88
C PHE A 330 -9.73 -11.66 -7.35
N GLU A 331 -8.57 -12.12 -7.79
CA GLU A 331 -8.32 -12.43 -9.21
C GLU A 331 -9.13 -13.63 -9.75
N ALA A 332 -9.46 -14.58 -8.88
CA ALA A 332 -10.20 -15.80 -9.24
C ALA A 332 -11.70 -15.74 -8.86
N GLY A 333 -12.07 -14.87 -7.91
CA GLY A 333 -13.41 -14.80 -7.34
C GLY A 333 -13.44 -13.86 -6.14
N VAL A 334 -14.36 -14.07 -5.20
CA VAL A 334 -14.44 -13.31 -3.94
C VAL A 334 -13.61 -13.94 -2.81
N GLY A 335 -12.77 -14.93 -3.11
CA GLY A 335 -12.04 -15.69 -2.10
C GLY A 335 -12.97 -16.36 -1.09
N SER A 336 -12.57 -16.36 0.18
CA SER A 336 -13.39 -16.84 1.30
C SER A 336 -14.41 -15.82 1.80
N TRP A 337 -14.56 -14.67 1.15
CA TRP A 337 -15.46 -13.63 1.61
C TRP A 337 -16.93 -14.02 1.44
N ALA A 338 -17.73 -13.78 2.47
CA ALA A 338 -19.15 -14.10 2.47
C ALA A 338 -19.99 -12.97 3.08
N VAL A 339 -21.24 -12.84 2.63
CA VAL A 339 -22.23 -11.95 3.25
C VAL A 339 -22.79 -12.65 4.47
N ILE A 340 -22.53 -12.09 5.65
CA ILE A 340 -22.98 -12.65 6.94
C ILE A 340 -24.34 -12.10 7.34
N SER A 341 -24.62 -10.85 6.99
CA SER A 341 -25.92 -10.21 7.25
C SER A 341 -26.15 -9.04 6.30
N GLY A 342 -27.42 -8.62 6.17
CA GLY A 342 -27.84 -7.53 5.30
C GLY A 342 -28.20 -8.00 3.87
N VAL A 343 -28.30 -7.04 2.96
CA VAL A 343 -28.78 -7.26 1.59
C VAL A 343 -27.70 -7.12 0.52
N ALA A 344 -26.46 -6.86 0.92
CA ALA A 344 -25.38 -6.72 -0.04
C ALA A 344 -25.18 -8.01 -0.83
N ALA A 345 -24.89 -7.88 -2.12
CA ALA A 345 -24.38 -8.95 -2.95
C ALA A 345 -22.90 -8.70 -3.22
N ILE A 346 -22.09 -9.75 -3.12
CA ILE A 346 -20.66 -9.69 -3.46
C ILE A 346 -20.35 -10.50 -4.71
N SER A 347 -19.45 -9.99 -5.53
CA SER A 347 -18.97 -10.63 -6.75
C SER A 347 -17.57 -10.15 -7.10
N ARG A 348 -16.87 -10.84 -8.00
CA ARG A 348 -15.66 -10.33 -8.62
C ARG A 348 -16.04 -9.30 -9.69
N SER A 349 -15.26 -8.22 -9.84
CA SER A 349 -15.46 -7.25 -10.92
C SER A 349 -15.35 -7.95 -12.28
N THR A 350 -16.11 -7.47 -13.27
CA THR A 350 -16.07 -7.95 -14.65
C THR A 350 -16.47 -6.82 -15.61
N PRO A 351 -15.97 -6.82 -16.86
CA PRO A 351 -14.96 -7.72 -17.43
C PRO A 351 -13.53 -7.48 -16.91
N TRP A 352 -12.57 -8.28 -17.35
CA TRP A 352 -11.13 -8.13 -17.04
C TRP A 352 -10.65 -6.69 -17.28
N GLY A 353 -9.90 -6.14 -16.32
CA GLY A 353 -9.30 -4.81 -16.44
C GLY A 353 -10.29 -3.65 -16.35
N SER A 354 -11.57 -3.90 -16.03
CA SER A 354 -12.57 -2.84 -15.88
C SER A 354 -12.40 -2.02 -14.61
N VAL A 355 -12.16 -2.70 -13.48
CA VAL A 355 -11.96 -2.08 -12.16
C VAL A 355 -11.04 -2.97 -11.35
N PHE A 356 -9.93 -2.40 -10.92
CA PHE A 356 -8.89 -3.05 -10.13
C PHE A 356 -7.98 -1.98 -9.50
N ARG A 357 -7.30 -2.33 -8.41
CA ARG A 357 -6.20 -1.55 -7.83
C ARG A 357 -4.88 -2.27 -8.01
N SER A 358 -4.91 -3.58 -7.87
CA SER A 358 -3.84 -4.52 -8.24
C SER A 358 -4.42 -5.60 -9.16
N GLY A 359 -3.58 -6.43 -9.76
CA GLY A 359 -4.09 -7.55 -10.54
C GLY A 359 -4.81 -7.13 -11.82
N SER A 360 -6.07 -7.51 -11.94
CA SER A 360 -6.98 -7.23 -13.07
C SER A 360 -8.46 -7.21 -12.66
N TYR A 361 -8.76 -7.60 -11.42
CA TYR A 361 -10.09 -7.60 -10.84
C TYR A 361 -10.09 -7.00 -9.43
N ALA A 362 -11.26 -6.89 -8.82
CA ALA A 362 -11.49 -6.47 -7.45
C ALA A 362 -12.76 -7.12 -6.90
N LEU A 363 -12.93 -7.22 -5.58
CA LEU A 363 -14.21 -7.58 -4.98
C LEU A 363 -15.19 -6.42 -5.18
N THR A 364 -16.43 -6.77 -5.48
CA THR A 364 -17.52 -5.83 -5.73
C THR A 364 -18.65 -6.11 -4.76
N ALA A 365 -19.00 -5.14 -3.94
CA ALA A 365 -20.17 -5.17 -3.10
C ALA A 365 -21.22 -4.18 -3.61
N THR A 366 -22.42 -4.67 -3.92
CA THR A 366 -23.57 -3.87 -4.34
C THR A 366 -24.67 -3.96 -3.29
N SER A 367 -25.33 -2.84 -2.97
CA SER A 367 -26.50 -2.82 -2.08
C SER A 367 -27.74 -2.31 -2.82
N ALA A 368 -28.84 -3.08 -2.75
CA ALA A 368 -30.13 -2.66 -3.29
C ALA A 368 -30.85 -1.63 -2.41
N THR A 369 -30.49 -1.52 -1.13
CA THR A 369 -31.12 -0.63 -0.15
C THR A 369 -30.10 0.24 0.58
N ALA A 370 -30.55 1.36 1.14
CA ALA A 370 -29.75 2.23 1.99
C ALA A 370 -29.64 1.68 3.43
N THR A 371 -29.04 0.50 3.57
CA THR A 371 -28.92 -0.23 4.85
C THR A 371 -27.53 -0.83 5.02
N ALA A 372 -27.19 -1.18 6.26
CA ALA A 372 -25.96 -1.89 6.58
C ALA A 372 -25.99 -3.35 6.10
N SER A 373 -24.85 -3.84 5.63
CA SER A 373 -24.55 -5.26 5.41
C SER A 373 -23.17 -5.57 5.98
N VAL A 374 -22.97 -6.80 6.43
CA VAL A 374 -21.66 -7.26 6.92
C VAL A 374 -21.15 -8.33 5.99
N ILE A 375 -19.97 -8.11 5.43
CA ILE A 375 -19.20 -9.14 4.73
C ILE A 375 -18.02 -9.57 5.59
N ARG A 376 -17.65 -10.84 5.57
CA ARG A 376 -16.61 -11.43 6.42
C ARG A 376 -15.63 -12.24 5.59
N SER A 377 -14.35 -12.11 5.91
CA SER A 377 -13.25 -12.89 5.34
C SER A 377 -13.22 -14.35 5.83
N GLY A 378 -12.26 -15.14 5.35
CA GLY A 378 -11.93 -16.42 5.99
C GLY A 378 -11.36 -16.23 7.41
N GLN A 379 -11.18 -17.34 8.13
CA GLN A 379 -10.39 -17.35 9.38
C GLN A 379 -8.93 -17.66 9.06
N TYR A 380 -8.04 -16.72 9.36
CA TYR A 380 -6.61 -16.83 9.07
C TYR A 380 -5.82 -17.11 10.35
N ALA A 381 -4.84 -18.01 10.28
CA ALA A 381 -3.98 -18.32 11.42
C ALA A 381 -3.07 -17.13 11.74
N LEU A 382 -2.97 -16.77 13.02
CA LEU A 382 -2.03 -15.77 13.50
C LEU A 382 -0.63 -16.38 13.57
N ASN A 383 0.36 -15.66 13.05
CA ASN A 383 1.77 -16.09 13.01
C ASN A 383 2.67 -15.32 13.99
N ALA A 384 2.14 -14.30 14.68
CA ALA A 384 2.86 -13.50 15.65
C ALA A 384 1.96 -13.10 16.84
N THR A 385 2.60 -12.81 17.96
CA THR A 385 1.98 -12.14 19.11
C THR A 385 2.23 -10.64 19.01
N GLY A 386 1.25 -9.81 19.38
CA GLY A 386 1.35 -8.35 19.31
C GLY A 386 0.39 -7.72 18.31
N PRO A 387 0.44 -6.38 18.14
CA PRO A 387 -0.52 -5.64 17.33
C PRO A 387 -0.43 -6.04 15.87
N HIS A 388 -1.59 -6.08 15.23
CA HIS A 388 -1.74 -6.31 13.81
C HIS A 388 -2.39 -5.10 13.17
N ARG A 389 -1.91 -4.74 11.99
CA ARG A 389 -2.55 -3.77 11.12
C ARG A 389 -3.31 -4.48 10.02
N ILE A 390 -4.52 -4.02 9.79
CA ILE A 390 -5.35 -4.39 8.66
C ILE A 390 -5.37 -3.21 7.70
N THR A 391 -5.07 -3.48 6.43
CA THR A 391 -5.23 -2.52 5.35
C THR A 391 -6.13 -3.10 4.27
N LEU A 392 -6.90 -2.25 3.62
CA LEU A 392 -7.68 -2.60 2.43
C LEU A 392 -7.88 -1.38 1.55
N ASP A 393 -7.69 -1.56 0.24
CA ASP A 393 -7.98 -0.51 -0.74
C ASP A 393 -9.46 -0.63 -1.12
N PHE A 394 -10.17 0.49 -1.19
CA PHE A 394 -11.57 0.56 -1.61
C PHE A 394 -11.86 1.71 -2.56
N MET A 395 -12.89 1.55 -3.38
CA MET A 395 -13.38 2.57 -4.31
C MET A 395 -14.91 2.62 -4.30
N VAL A 396 -15.47 3.80 -4.05
CA VAL A 396 -16.91 4.04 -4.25
C VAL A 396 -17.16 4.29 -5.73
N SER A 397 -17.99 3.45 -6.34
CA SER A 397 -18.34 3.55 -7.76
C SER A 397 -19.77 4.05 -8.01
N ALA A 398 -20.65 3.90 -7.01
CA ALA A 398 -22.00 4.45 -7.03
C ALA A 398 -22.55 4.64 -5.62
N GLY A 399 -23.37 5.67 -5.41
CA GLY A 399 -23.98 6.02 -4.13
C GLY A 399 -22.95 6.59 -3.14
N GLY A 400 -23.32 6.62 -1.85
CA GLY A 400 -22.40 6.93 -0.75
C GLY A 400 -22.35 5.77 0.24
N TRP A 401 -21.22 5.61 0.93
CA TRP A 401 -20.99 4.49 1.84
C TRP A 401 -20.43 4.97 3.17
N THR A 402 -20.71 4.20 4.21
CA THR A 402 -20.01 4.25 5.49
C THR A 402 -19.42 2.87 5.78
N LEU A 403 -18.15 2.80 6.16
CA LEU A 403 -17.42 1.55 6.41
C LEU A 403 -16.99 1.45 7.86
N ALA A 404 -17.02 0.26 8.43
CA ALA A 404 -16.32 -0.06 9.68
C ALA A 404 -15.62 -1.41 9.55
N VAL A 405 -14.35 -1.48 9.95
CA VAL A 405 -13.60 -2.73 10.09
C VAL A 405 -13.86 -3.32 11.46
N THR A 406 -14.21 -4.59 11.53
CA THR A 406 -14.39 -5.35 12.76
C THR A 406 -13.47 -6.57 12.73
N THR A 407 -12.65 -6.74 13.76
CA THR A 407 -11.77 -7.91 13.93
C THR A 407 -12.42 -8.92 14.86
N ARG A 408 -12.43 -10.18 14.44
CA ARG A 408 -12.90 -11.30 15.26
C ARG A 408 -11.76 -12.26 15.53
N TYR A 409 -11.45 -12.48 16.80
CA TYR A 409 -10.42 -13.40 17.22
C TYR A 409 -11.03 -14.72 17.65
N TYR A 410 -10.38 -15.81 17.24
CA TYR A 410 -10.76 -17.18 17.60
C TYR A 410 -9.59 -17.88 18.27
N ASN A 411 -9.90 -18.78 19.20
CA ASN A 411 -8.92 -19.69 19.77
C ASN A 411 -8.55 -20.83 18.79
N SER A 412 -7.65 -21.72 19.20
CA SER A 412 -7.21 -22.85 18.35
C SER A 412 -8.33 -23.84 18.01
N SER A 413 -9.38 -23.95 18.84
CA SER A 413 -10.57 -24.75 18.56
C SER A 413 -11.59 -24.07 17.64
N GLY A 414 -11.35 -22.82 17.23
CA GLY A 414 -12.25 -22.05 16.35
C GLY A 414 -13.41 -21.37 17.07
N THR A 415 -13.37 -21.27 18.40
CA THR A 415 -14.35 -20.53 19.20
C THR A 415 -13.99 -19.05 19.23
N GLU A 416 -14.96 -18.18 18.98
CA GLU A 416 -14.79 -16.72 19.07
C GLU A 416 -14.49 -16.31 20.52
N ILE A 417 -13.46 -15.50 20.72
CA ILE A 417 -13.00 -15.05 22.06
C ILE A 417 -13.03 -13.53 22.22
N LEU A 418 -12.92 -12.76 21.12
CA LEU A 418 -13.00 -11.31 21.16
C LEU A 418 -13.51 -10.77 19.82
N VAL A 419 -14.32 -9.72 19.89
CA VAL A 419 -14.72 -8.91 18.75
C VAL A 419 -14.37 -7.46 19.04
N GLY A 420 -13.57 -6.84 18.18
CA GLY A 420 -13.23 -5.43 18.23
C GLY A 420 -13.73 -4.73 16.97
N SER A 421 -14.34 -3.56 17.10
CA SER A 421 -14.88 -2.80 15.97
C SER A 421 -14.31 -1.39 15.95
N SER A 422 -13.86 -0.96 14.78
CA SER A 422 -13.51 0.44 14.54
C SER A 422 -14.78 1.29 14.41
N PRO A 423 -14.73 2.59 14.78
CA PRO A 423 -15.82 3.51 14.51
C PRO A 423 -16.13 3.57 13.00
N PRO A 424 -17.40 3.70 12.61
CA PRO A 424 -17.77 3.83 11.21
C PRO A 424 -17.26 5.15 10.62
N ILE A 425 -16.67 5.08 9.44
CA ILE A 425 -16.16 6.22 8.67
C ILE A 425 -16.96 6.41 7.38
N ALA A 426 -17.21 7.65 6.98
CA ALA A 426 -17.77 7.92 5.66
C ALA A 426 -16.72 7.64 4.58
N ALA A 427 -17.11 6.90 3.54
CA ALA A 427 -16.26 6.66 2.38
C ALA A 427 -15.98 8.01 1.68
N PRO A 428 -14.73 8.32 1.36
CA PRO A 428 -14.41 9.54 0.62
C PRO A 428 -14.93 9.50 -0.83
N GLY A 429 -14.68 10.59 -1.56
CA GLY A 429 -15.14 10.77 -2.95
C GLY A 429 -14.47 9.84 -3.97
N ALA A 430 -14.54 10.22 -5.26
CA ALA A 430 -14.04 9.38 -6.36
C ALA A 430 -12.54 9.07 -6.22
N GLY A 431 -12.16 7.80 -6.41
CA GLY A 431 -10.78 7.32 -6.31
C GLY A 431 -10.65 6.02 -5.54
N TRP A 432 -9.45 5.45 -5.54
CA TRP A 432 -9.08 4.37 -4.63
C TRP A 432 -8.52 4.98 -3.34
N TRP A 433 -9.03 4.53 -2.21
CA TRP A 433 -8.65 4.96 -0.87
C TRP A 433 -8.19 3.75 -0.07
N GLU A 434 -7.21 3.93 0.80
CA GLU A 434 -6.79 2.87 1.73
C GLU A 434 -7.49 3.09 3.08
N LEU A 435 -8.08 2.02 3.62
CA LEU A 435 -8.61 1.99 4.99
C LEU A 435 -7.64 1.20 5.86
N ILE A 436 -7.16 1.85 6.92
CA ILE A 436 -6.26 1.27 7.92
C ILE A 436 -7.02 1.07 9.22
N ALA A 437 -6.90 -0.12 9.81
CA ALA A 437 -7.40 -0.42 11.14
C ALA A 437 -6.35 -1.23 11.92
N ASP A 438 -6.00 -0.77 13.11
CA ASP A 438 -5.10 -1.50 14.00
C ASP A 438 -5.91 -2.29 15.05
N ALA A 439 -5.45 -3.49 15.38
CA ALA A 439 -6.08 -4.34 16.37
C ALA A 439 -5.05 -5.18 17.13
N GLU A 440 -5.30 -5.36 18.43
CA GLU A 440 -4.47 -6.21 19.29
C GLU A 440 -5.16 -7.57 19.50
N PRO A 441 -4.48 -8.69 19.20
CA PRO A 441 -5.00 -10.02 19.52
C PRO A 441 -4.99 -10.24 21.04
N PRO A 442 -6.10 -10.73 21.63
CA PRO A 442 -6.11 -11.11 23.04
C PRO A 442 -5.24 -12.35 23.29
N ALA A 443 -4.91 -12.59 24.55
CA ALA A 443 -4.27 -13.84 24.96
C ALA A 443 -5.10 -15.05 24.47
N ALA A 444 -4.41 -16.09 23.98
CA ALA A 444 -4.99 -17.29 23.38
C ALA A 444 -5.67 -17.14 22.00
N ALA A 445 -5.60 -15.97 21.36
CA ALA A 445 -5.98 -15.85 19.95
C ALA A 445 -5.03 -16.69 19.07
N ALA A 446 -5.63 -17.53 18.21
CA ALA A 446 -4.92 -18.36 17.24
C ALA A 446 -5.33 -18.05 15.80
N LYS A 447 -6.53 -17.48 15.61
CA LYS A 447 -7.03 -17.07 14.30
C LYS A 447 -7.72 -15.72 14.36
N ILE A 448 -7.79 -15.05 13.22
CA ILE A 448 -8.52 -13.79 13.03
C ILE A 448 -9.41 -13.87 11.79
N ALA A 449 -10.58 -13.25 11.84
CA ALA A 449 -11.39 -12.91 10.67
C ALA A 449 -11.65 -11.40 10.64
N ILE A 450 -11.82 -10.87 9.43
CA ILE A 450 -12.05 -9.45 9.15
C ILE A 450 -13.48 -9.30 8.67
N ASP A 451 -14.28 -8.53 9.41
CA ASP A 451 -15.63 -8.12 9.07
C ASP A 451 -15.59 -6.69 8.53
N LEU A 452 -16.24 -6.46 7.40
CA LEU A 452 -16.52 -5.12 6.89
C LEU A 452 -18.01 -4.86 6.99
N THR A 453 -18.36 -3.91 7.86
CA THR A 453 -19.72 -3.37 7.92
C THR A 453 -19.83 -2.27 6.88
N LEU A 454 -20.56 -2.54 5.81
CA LEU A 454 -20.76 -1.66 4.68
C LEU A 454 -22.19 -1.09 4.74
N THR A 455 -22.32 0.20 5.04
CA THR A 455 -23.61 0.88 5.11
C THR A 455 -23.80 1.77 3.89
N ALA A 456 -24.69 1.35 2.99
CA ALA A 456 -25.06 2.17 1.85
C ALA A 456 -25.98 3.33 2.30
N THR A 457 -25.72 4.53 1.80
CA THR A 457 -26.54 5.73 2.07
C THR A 457 -27.65 5.93 1.03
N ALA A 458 -27.62 5.17 -0.06
CA ALA A 458 -28.60 5.19 -1.14
C ALA A 458 -28.86 3.80 -1.71
N VAL A 459 -29.99 3.63 -2.42
CA VAL A 459 -30.28 2.42 -3.21
C VAL A 459 -29.30 2.29 -4.38
N SER A 460 -29.06 1.06 -4.85
CA SER A 460 -28.14 0.77 -5.97
C SER A 460 -26.71 1.28 -5.76
N SER A 461 -26.26 1.32 -4.51
CA SER A 461 -24.89 1.73 -4.18
C SER A 461 -23.91 0.62 -4.50
N THR A 462 -22.69 0.97 -4.94
CA THR A 462 -21.63 0.00 -5.27
C THR A 462 -20.28 0.46 -4.75
N ILE A 463 -19.61 -0.41 -3.99
CA ILE A 463 -18.24 -0.23 -3.51
C ILE A 463 -17.37 -1.41 -3.97
N ARG A 464 -16.10 -1.15 -4.22
CA ARG A 464 -15.11 -2.13 -4.66
C ARG A 464 -14.01 -2.23 -3.62
N LEU A 465 -13.47 -3.42 -3.40
CA LEU A 465 -12.42 -3.71 -2.43
C LEU A 465 -11.28 -4.48 -3.11
N ASP A 466 -10.05 -4.20 -2.73
CA ASP A 466 -8.84 -4.82 -3.25
C ASP A 466 -7.68 -4.72 -2.24
N ARG A 467 -6.57 -5.43 -2.48
CA ARG A 467 -5.32 -5.42 -1.69
C ARG A 467 -5.52 -5.56 -0.18
N VAL A 468 -6.39 -6.48 0.26
CA VAL A 468 -6.58 -6.70 1.70
C VAL A 468 -5.33 -7.34 2.32
N ALA A 469 -4.86 -6.78 3.43
CA ALA A 469 -3.75 -7.33 4.20
C ALA A 469 -4.04 -7.29 5.71
N CYS A 470 -3.45 -8.22 6.45
CA CYS A 470 -3.43 -8.25 7.91
C CYS A 470 -2.07 -8.75 8.34
N PHE A 471 -1.26 -7.91 8.98
CA PHE A 471 0.15 -8.20 9.26
C PHE A 471 0.60 -7.62 10.60
N PRO A 472 1.62 -8.21 11.25
CA PRO A 472 2.16 -7.67 12.49
C PRO A 472 2.74 -6.27 12.27
N SER A 473 2.25 -5.29 13.02
CA SER A 473 2.70 -3.90 12.97
C SER A 473 2.27 -3.16 14.21
N LEU A 474 3.07 -2.18 14.66
CA LEU A 474 2.60 -1.21 15.65
C LEU A 474 1.46 -0.37 15.06
N SER A 475 0.59 0.14 15.95
CA SER A 475 -0.53 0.98 15.53
C SER A 475 -0.05 2.22 14.79
N PHE A 476 -0.73 2.57 13.70
CA PHE A 476 -0.46 3.77 12.93
C PHE A 476 -0.70 5.02 13.78
N PHE A 477 -1.84 5.04 14.48
CA PHE A 477 -2.25 6.11 15.36
C PHE A 477 -2.55 5.57 16.76
N GLU A 478 -1.81 6.06 17.74
CA GLU A 478 -1.92 5.62 19.12
C GLU A 478 -2.19 6.82 20.02
N VAL A 479 -3.18 6.69 20.90
CA VAL A 479 -3.61 7.72 21.83
C VAL A 479 -3.73 7.08 23.21
N THR A 480 -2.83 7.44 24.11
CA THR A 480 -2.66 6.77 25.41
C THR A 480 -2.70 7.79 26.55
N PRO A 481 -3.62 7.67 27.53
CA PRO A 481 -3.64 8.56 28.68
C PRO A 481 -2.43 8.30 29.58
N GLN A 482 -1.85 9.37 30.11
CA GLN A 482 -0.74 9.35 31.07
C GLN A 482 -1.24 9.95 32.39
N GLU A 483 -1.57 9.08 33.35
CA GLU A 483 -2.17 9.50 34.61
C GLU A 483 -1.21 10.34 35.46
N ALA A 484 0.07 9.97 35.48
CA ALA A 484 1.09 10.60 36.32
C ALA A 484 1.35 12.06 35.98
N THR A 485 1.16 12.44 34.72
CA THR A 485 1.37 13.80 34.20
C THR A 485 0.07 14.51 33.83
N ALA A 486 -1.07 13.82 34.03
CA ALA A 486 -2.37 14.23 33.51
C ALA A 486 -2.28 14.72 32.06
N SER A 487 -1.73 13.89 31.17
CA SER A 487 -1.63 14.20 29.74
C SER A 487 -2.14 13.05 28.89
N VAL A 488 -2.26 13.27 27.58
CA VAL A 488 -2.48 12.20 26.61
C VAL A 488 -1.27 12.15 25.68
N SER A 489 -0.59 11.01 25.63
CA SER A 489 0.47 10.74 24.66
C SER A 489 -0.16 10.36 23.32
N ILE A 490 0.29 11.01 22.25
CA ILE A 490 -0.20 10.83 20.90
C ILE A 490 0.99 10.45 20.03
N VAL A 491 0.93 9.27 19.43
CA VAL A 491 1.95 8.78 18.49
C VAL A 491 1.29 8.59 17.12
N ILE A 492 1.85 9.23 16.09
CA ILE A 492 1.50 9.02 14.70
C ILE A 492 2.75 8.48 14.01
N ARG A 493 2.63 7.33 13.34
CA ARG A 493 3.75 6.65 12.67
C ARG A 493 3.57 6.71 11.16
N GLU A 494 4.62 6.40 10.40
CA GLU A 494 4.59 6.30 8.93
C GLU A 494 4.00 7.54 8.24
N LEU A 495 4.35 8.71 8.75
CA LEU A 495 4.05 10.00 8.15
C LEU A 495 4.95 10.26 6.94
N GLU A 496 4.40 10.96 5.94
CA GLU A 496 5.14 11.37 4.76
C GLU A 496 5.85 12.70 5.00
N VAL A 497 7.18 12.67 4.98
CA VAL A 497 8.01 13.86 5.18
C VAL A 497 7.80 14.83 4.02
N GLY A 498 7.54 16.10 4.36
CA GLY A 498 7.22 17.16 3.41
C GLY A 498 5.74 17.53 3.35
N ASN A 499 4.84 16.65 3.80
CA ASN A 499 3.42 16.97 3.97
C ASN A 499 3.18 17.84 5.22
N LEU A 500 1.95 18.31 5.39
CA LEU A 500 1.52 19.15 6.51
C LEU A 500 0.62 18.35 7.45
N LEU A 501 0.70 18.59 8.76
CA LEU A 501 -0.08 17.93 9.81
C LEU A 501 -0.97 18.94 10.54
N THR A 502 -2.25 18.60 10.68
CA THR A 502 -3.18 19.24 11.62
C THR A 502 -3.60 18.21 12.65
N LEU A 503 -3.55 18.56 13.94
CA LEU A 503 -3.96 17.68 15.04
C LEU A 503 -4.98 18.40 15.90
N THR A 504 -6.13 17.77 16.10
CA THR A 504 -7.24 18.34 16.85
C THR A 504 -7.73 17.40 17.92
N ARG A 505 -8.20 17.94 19.04
CA ARG A 505 -8.95 17.23 20.07
C ARG A 505 -10.41 17.68 20.05
N THR A 506 -11.32 16.74 20.25
CA THR A 506 -12.77 16.98 20.27
C THR A 506 -13.36 16.43 21.55
N THR A 507 -14.06 17.26 22.29
CA THR A 507 -14.78 16.89 23.53
C THR A 507 -16.20 16.38 23.22
N PRO A 508 -16.89 15.72 24.17
CA PRO A 508 -18.22 15.14 23.93
C PRO A 508 -19.32 16.13 23.55
N ASP A 509 -19.12 17.42 23.83
CA ASP A 509 -19.98 18.53 23.39
C ASP A 509 -19.77 18.92 21.91
N GLY A 510 -18.80 18.28 21.23
CA GLY A 510 -18.48 18.52 19.83
C GLY A 510 -17.51 19.68 19.60
N VAL A 511 -16.99 20.32 20.65
CA VAL A 511 -16.02 21.42 20.51
C VAL A 511 -14.68 20.87 20.03
N ARG A 512 -14.24 21.32 18.85
CA ARG A 512 -12.96 20.96 18.24
C ARG A 512 -11.92 22.04 18.56
N THR A 513 -10.80 21.64 19.16
CA THR A 513 -9.66 22.51 19.47
C THR A 513 -8.38 21.92 18.88
N LEU A 514 -7.45 22.78 18.47
CA LEU A 514 -6.15 22.33 17.99
C LEU A 514 -5.29 21.89 19.18
N VAL A 515 -4.51 20.83 18.98
CA VAL A 515 -3.53 20.39 19.97
C VAL A 515 -2.30 21.27 19.90
N ARG A 516 -1.71 21.60 21.05
CA ARG A 516 -0.47 22.37 21.12
C ARG A 516 0.73 21.49 20.78
N GLY A 517 1.56 21.96 19.87
CA GLY A 517 2.83 21.37 19.46
C GLY A 517 4.02 22.26 19.79
N PRO A 518 5.22 21.93 19.25
CA PRO A 518 6.47 22.60 19.60
C PRO A 518 6.52 24.10 19.26
N ASP A 519 5.88 24.51 18.16
CA ASP A 519 5.92 25.90 17.65
C ASP A 519 4.59 26.66 17.83
N GLY A 520 3.63 26.08 18.54
CA GLY A 520 2.28 26.64 18.72
C GLY A 520 1.21 25.58 18.50
N LEU A 521 0.02 25.98 18.07
CA LEU A 521 -1.04 25.02 17.72
C LEU A 521 -0.69 24.25 16.44
N ILE A 522 -0.95 22.94 16.42
CA ILE A 522 -0.65 22.06 15.28
C ILE A 522 -1.73 22.23 14.21
N ASP A 523 -1.57 23.26 13.39
CA ASP A 523 -2.37 23.50 12.19
C ASP A 523 -1.45 23.62 10.98
N ARG A 524 -1.58 22.68 10.03
CA ARG A 524 -0.77 22.62 8.80
C ARG A 524 0.74 22.73 9.07
N MET A 525 1.20 22.10 10.16
CA MET A 525 2.60 22.08 10.54
C MET A 525 3.41 21.15 9.63
N PRO A 526 4.58 21.54 9.11
CA PRO A 526 5.40 20.66 8.29
C PRO A 526 5.81 19.37 9.01
N ILE A 527 5.63 18.23 8.34
CA ILE A 527 6.09 16.92 8.78
C ILE A 527 7.57 16.80 8.41
N THR A 528 8.42 16.71 9.44
CA THR A 528 9.88 16.63 9.30
C THR A 528 10.45 15.24 9.59
N ASP A 529 9.62 14.36 10.16
CA ASP A 529 9.95 12.97 10.47
C ASP A 529 8.75 12.07 10.14
N SER A 530 9.04 10.82 9.81
CA SER A 530 8.08 9.74 9.62
C SER A 530 7.33 9.33 10.89
N GLN A 531 7.78 9.77 12.06
CA GLN A 531 7.08 9.60 13.32
C GLN A 531 6.86 10.94 14.01
N PHE A 532 5.64 11.18 14.49
CA PHE A 532 5.27 12.31 15.31
C PHE A 532 4.81 11.85 16.69
N LEU A 533 5.46 12.37 17.73
CA LEU A 533 5.13 12.11 19.13
C LEU A 533 4.89 13.44 19.84
N ILE A 534 3.74 13.58 20.48
CA ILE A 534 3.41 14.74 21.31
C ILE A 534 2.58 14.31 22.52
N GLU A 535 2.64 15.09 23.59
CA GLU A 535 1.80 14.93 24.77
C GLU A 535 0.87 16.14 24.90
N ASP A 536 -0.44 15.90 24.96
CA ASP A 536 -1.43 16.95 25.22
C ASP A 536 -1.69 17.07 26.72
N TYR A 537 -1.14 18.12 27.32
CA TYR A 537 -1.30 18.48 28.73
C TYR A 537 -2.56 19.32 29.00
N GLU A 538 -3.34 19.65 27.97
CA GLU A 538 -4.55 20.45 28.07
C GLU A 538 -5.83 19.60 27.93
N ALA A 539 -5.67 18.28 27.89
CA ALA A 539 -6.79 17.36 27.86
C ALA A 539 -7.57 17.44 29.20
N PRO A 540 -8.91 17.56 29.17
CA PRO A 540 -9.74 17.61 30.36
C PRO A 540 -9.71 16.30 31.15
N LEU A 541 -9.83 16.42 32.48
CA LEU A 541 -9.83 15.28 33.41
C LEU A 541 -11.21 14.62 33.46
N GLY A 542 -11.25 13.30 33.48
CA GLY A 542 -12.49 12.51 33.58
C GLY A 542 -13.42 12.59 32.36
N VAL A 543 -13.03 13.31 31.30
CA VAL A 543 -13.79 13.48 30.07
C VAL A 543 -13.13 12.69 28.94
N ARG A 544 -13.92 11.95 28.16
CA ARG A 544 -13.42 11.26 26.96
C ARG A 544 -13.17 12.29 25.86
N VAL A 545 -11.94 12.35 25.38
CA VAL A 545 -11.50 13.22 24.28
C VAL A 545 -11.20 12.36 23.07
N VAL A 546 -11.61 12.82 21.88
CA VAL A 546 -11.25 12.20 20.61
C VAL A 546 -10.23 13.07 19.90
N TYR A 547 -9.03 12.55 19.70
CA TYR A 547 -8.00 13.14 18.88
C TYR A 547 -8.21 12.74 17.43
N ALA A 548 -8.05 13.69 16.52
CA ALA A 548 -8.10 13.46 15.09
C ALA A 548 -6.92 14.17 14.41
N TYR A 549 -6.21 13.44 13.56
CA TYR A 549 -5.15 13.98 12.73
C TYR A 549 -5.62 14.08 11.28
N GLU A 550 -5.12 15.08 10.57
CA GLU A 550 -5.30 15.27 9.13
C GLU A 550 -3.92 15.62 8.54
N THR A 551 -3.57 14.98 7.43
CA THR A 551 -2.35 15.31 6.68
C THR A 551 -2.70 15.84 5.30
N PHE A 552 -1.90 16.77 4.79
CA PHE A 552 -2.14 17.45 3.53
C PHE A 552 -0.84 17.49 2.72
N GLU A 553 -0.95 17.27 1.41
CA GLU A 553 0.12 17.69 0.50
C GLU A 553 0.26 19.22 0.54
N VAL A 554 1.46 19.73 0.27
CA VAL A 554 1.72 21.17 0.28
C VAL A 554 0.93 21.84 -0.84
N GLY A 555 -0.02 22.71 -0.45
CA GLY A 555 -0.90 23.43 -1.37
C GLY A 555 -2.33 22.89 -1.41
N ASP A 556 -2.58 21.70 -0.84
CA ASP A 556 -3.89 21.07 -0.86
C ASP A 556 -4.81 21.56 0.26
N THR A 557 -6.11 21.52 -0.05
CA THR A 557 -7.18 21.85 0.90
C THR A 557 -7.90 20.62 1.44
N VAL A 558 -7.72 19.47 0.81
CA VAL A 558 -8.32 18.19 1.19
C VAL A 558 -7.25 17.35 1.90
N ALA A 559 -7.60 16.72 3.01
CA ALA A 559 -6.68 15.84 3.70
C ALA A 559 -6.46 14.57 2.87
N ASP A 560 -5.20 14.23 2.63
CA ASP A 560 -4.80 12.99 1.95
C ASP A 560 -4.98 11.78 2.89
N ARG A 561 -4.60 11.94 4.16
CA ARG A 561 -4.82 10.96 5.22
C ARG A 561 -5.44 11.59 6.45
N ASN A 562 -6.35 10.87 7.10
CA ASN A 562 -6.92 11.26 8.39
C ASN A 562 -7.18 10.03 9.26
N GLY A 563 -7.30 10.25 10.57
CA GLY A 563 -7.67 9.21 11.52
C GLY A 563 -8.04 9.79 12.87
N ALA A 564 -8.68 8.97 13.72
CA ALA A 564 -9.14 9.39 15.03
C ALA A 564 -8.97 8.31 16.11
N GLY A 565 -8.78 8.74 17.36
CA GLY A 565 -8.46 7.91 18.51
C GLY A 565 -8.90 8.58 19.80
N GLY A 566 -9.44 7.82 20.75
CA GLY A 566 -10.03 8.37 21.97
C GLY A 566 -9.27 7.97 23.22
N ALA A 567 -9.13 8.91 24.16
CA ALA A 567 -8.59 8.65 25.49
C ALA A 567 -9.40 9.39 26.57
N THR A 568 -9.35 8.86 27.79
CA THR A 568 -9.90 9.49 28.99
C THR A 568 -8.81 9.49 30.04
N ILE A 569 -8.38 10.67 30.50
CA ILE A 569 -7.54 10.77 31.69
C ILE A 569 -8.46 10.55 32.90
N PRO A 570 -8.11 9.69 33.87
CA PRO A 570 -8.90 9.54 35.08
C PRO A 570 -9.06 10.86 35.83
N ALA A 571 -10.23 11.06 36.42
CA ALA A 571 -10.57 12.27 37.16
C ALA A 571 -9.68 12.45 38.42
N GLY A 572 -9.22 11.36 39.04
CA GLY A 572 -8.46 11.41 40.29
C GLY A 572 -9.32 11.74 41.52
N ASP A 573 -8.69 12.28 42.57
CA ASP A 573 -9.37 12.70 43.81
C ASP A 573 -10.15 14.01 43.57
N PRO A 574 -11.44 14.08 43.95
CA PRO A 574 -12.28 15.26 43.75
C PRO A 574 -11.83 16.52 44.51
N ASN A 575 -10.89 16.42 45.45
CA ASN A 575 -10.31 17.58 46.14
C ASN A 575 -9.03 18.09 45.49
N LEU A 576 -8.53 17.43 44.44
CA LEU A 576 -7.33 17.82 43.72
C LEU A 576 -7.70 18.57 42.45
N ALA A 577 -6.78 19.38 41.96
CA ALA A 577 -6.83 20.01 40.65
C ALA A 577 -5.43 20.07 40.06
N TRP A 578 -5.32 20.24 38.76
CA TRP A 578 -4.04 20.46 38.10
C TRP A 578 -3.88 21.93 37.75
N LEU A 579 -2.75 22.52 38.13
CA LEU A 579 -2.27 23.79 37.62
C LEU A 579 -1.15 23.48 36.62
N SER A 580 -1.38 23.77 35.34
CA SER A 580 -0.49 23.38 34.25
C SER A 580 0.04 24.60 33.51
N ASP A 581 1.34 24.68 33.22
CA ASP A 581 1.89 25.68 32.29
C ASP A 581 1.81 25.10 30.87
N PRO A 582 0.96 25.65 29.98
CA PRO A 582 0.77 25.10 28.64
C PRO A 582 2.04 25.09 27.78
N GLY A 583 3.01 25.97 28.05
CA GLY A 583 4.26 26.04 27.30
C GLY A 583 5.44 25.32 27.96
N MET A 584 5.33 24.94 29.23
CA MET A 584 6.39 24.29 30.01
C MET A 584 5.80 23.19 30.91
N PRO A 585 5.36 22.06 30.33
CA PRO A 585 4.62 21.03 31.06
C PRO A 585 5.40 20.36 32.20
N GLN A 586 6.73 20.43 32.20
CA GLN A 586 7.59 20.02 33.30
C GLN A 586 7.28 20.75 34.61
N ARG A 587 6.61 21.92 34.56
CA ARG A 587 6.19 22.71 35.73
C ARG A 587 4.81 22.31 36.26
N ASN A 588 4.09 21.43 35.57
CA ASN A 588 2.72 21.07 35.94
C ASN A 588 2.69 20.47 37.35
N LEU A 589 1.71 20.91 38.14
CA LEU A 589 1.59 20.52 39.53
C LEU A 589 0.14 20.15 39.85
N GLN A 590 -0.02 19.04 40.55
CA GLN A 590 -1.27 18.68 41.20
C GLN A 590 -1.36 19.39 42.56
N VAL A 591 -2.47 20.10 42.80
CA VAL A 591 -2.69 20.90 44.00
C VAL A 591 -3.99 20.49 44.69
N MET A 592 -4.02 20.60 46.02
CA MET A 592 -5.22 20.34 46.80
C MET A 592 -6.04 21.61 46.97
N VAL A 593 -7.28 21.60 46.50
CA VAL A 593 -8.19 22.74 46.55
C VAL A 593 -8.87 22.78 47.91
N LYS A 594 -8.61 23.85 48.68
CA LYS A 594 -9.34 24.13 49.93
C LYS A 594 -10.66 24.84 49.64
N THR A 595 -10.60 25.88 48.80
CA THR A 595 -11.76 26.71 48.48
C THR A 595 -11.66 27.12 47.01
N PRO A 596 -12.65 26.72 46.18
CA PRO A 596 -12.71 27.17 44.80
C PRO A 596 -13.06 28.67 44.73
N PRO A 597 -12.75 29.38 43.63
CA PRO A 597 -13.08 30.79 43.47
C PRO A 597 -14.58 31.07 43.49
N ASP A 598 -14.99 32.11 44.23
CA ASP A 598 -16.28 32.75 44.06
C ASP A 598 -16.23 33.67 42.84
N TRP A 599 -16.60 33.13 41.67
CA TRP A 599 -16.43 33.84 40.41
C TRP A 599 -17.28 35.11 40.28
N GLN A 600 -16.62 36.22 39.97
CA GLN A 600 -17.23 37.48 39.58
C GLN A 600 -16.98 37.76 38.10
N ARG A 601 -17.92 38.46 37.45
CA ARG A 601 -17.73 38.98 36.08
C ARG A 601 -17.70 40.50 36.13
N PRO A 602 -16.51 41.13 36.16
CA PRO A 602 -16.41 42.57 36.20
C PRO A 602 -17.05 43.17 34.94
N ILE A 603 -17.60 44.38 35.07
CA ILE A 603 -18.21 45.10 33.95
C ILE A 603 -17.85 46.57 34.07
N ALA A 604 -17.40 47.16 32.97
CA ALA A 604 -17.25 48.60 32.89
C ALA A 604 -18.66 49.21 32.76
N GLN A 605 -19.15 49.83 33.82
CA GLN A 605 -20.51 50.37 33.89
C GLN A 605 -20.49 51.84 34.31
N GLY A 606 -21.09 52.70 33.49
CA GLY A 606 -21.37 54.10 33.81
C GLY A 606 -22.86 54.30 34.11
N GLU A 607 -23.17 54.91 35.26
CA GLU A 607 -24.53 55.30 35.62
C GLU A 607 -24.75 56.79 35.33
N TYR A 608 -25.65 57.11 34.39
CA TYR A 608 -26.04 58.48 34.06
C TYR A 608 -27.40 58.82 34.65
N ARG A 609 -27.41 59.70 35.66
CA ARG A 609 -28.64 60.28 36.20
C ARG A 609 -29.11 61.47 35.36
N VAL A 610 -29.95 61.18 34.37
CA VAL A 610 -30.54 62.21 33.50
C VAL A 610 -31.64 62.96 34.26
N ARG A 611 -31.49 64.30 34.38
CA ARG A 611 -32.48 65.17 35.02
C ARG A 611 -33.85 64.98 34.36
N GLY A 612 -34.88 64.69 35.17
CA GLY A 612 -36.25 64.45 34.69
C GLY A 612 -36.63 62.97 34.52
N ARG A 613 -35.68 62.02 34.65
CA ARG A 613 -35.99 60.59 34.79
C ARG A 613 -35.95 60.15 36.25
N ARG A 614 -36.89 59.27 36.61
CA ARG A 614 -36.93 58.61 37.93
C ARG A 614 -35.83 57.54 38.08
N ASN A 615 -35.48 56.86 36.99
CA ASN A 615 -34.48 55.80 36.95
C ASN A 615 -33.26 56.23 36.14
N SER A 616 -32.07 55.89 36.59
CA SER A 616 -30.81 56.15 35.90
C SER A 616 -30.72 55.40 34.57
N VAL A 617 -29.99 55.98 33.61
CA VAL A 617 -29.59 55.27 32.39
C VAL A 617 -28.24 54.64 32.66
N VAL A 618 -28.20 53.31 32.64
CA VAL A 618 -26.97 52.54 32.79
C VAL A 618 -26.41 52.24 31.40
N LEU A 619 -25.19 52.69 31.14
CA LEU A 619 -24.40 52.25 29.99
C LEU A 619 -23.40 51.21 30.49
N SER A 620 -23.61 49.97 30.11
CA SER A 620 -22.75 48.85 30.45
C SER A 620 -22.04 48.34 29.21
N ASP A 621 -20.74 48.11 29.31
CA ASP A 621 -19.97 47.38 28.30
C ASP A 621 -20.24 45.86 28.41
N VAL A 622 -19.56 45.06 27.59
CA VAL A 622 -19.56 43.59 27.71
C VAL A 622 -18.92 43.18 29.05
N ARG A 623 -19.49 42.17 29.71
CA ARG A 623 -18.90 41.59 30.93
C ARG A 623 -17.52 41.00 30.60
N GLY A 624 -16.54 41.25 31.45
CA GLY A 624 -15.21 40.64 31.38
C GLY A 624 -15.20 39.15 31.75
N GLY A 625 -14.02 38.54 31.63
CA GLY A 625 -13.76 37.15 32.06
C GLY A 625 -13.97 36.95 33.56
N LEU A 626 -14.00 35.69 34.00
CA LEU A 626 -14.19 35.36 35.41
C LEU A 626 -12.98 35.81 36.25
N GLU A 627 -13.25 36.45 37.39
CA GLU A 627 -12.24 36.86 38.39
C GLU A 627 -12.61 36.32 39.78
N GLY A 628 -11.66 35.78 40.52
CA GLY A 628 -11.88 35.23 41.86
C GLY A 628 -10.62 34.59 42.47
N ASP A 629 -10.66 34.27 43.76
CA ASP A 629 -9.50 33.74 44.48
C ASP A 629 -9.58 32.21 44.65
N LEU A 630 -8.60 31.48 44.10
CA LEU A 630 -8.43 30.05 44.34
C LEU A 630 -7.58 29.85 45.59
N VAL A 631 -8.07 29.10 46.57
CA VAL A 631 -7.30 28.75 47.78
C VAL A 631 -6.86 27.30 47.74
N ILE A 632 -5.55 27.06 47.75
CA ILE A 632 -4.95 25.72 47.71
C ILE A 632 -4.04 25.45 48.90
N TRP A 633 -3.78 24.16 49.13
CA TRP A 633 -2.85 23.68 50.14
C TRP A 633 -1.64 22.98 49.53
N THR A 634 -0.48 23.24 50.12
CA THR A 634 0.73 22.41 49.95
C THR A 634 1.15 21.87 51.31
N ARG A 635 1.56 20.60 51.37
CA ARG A 635 1.94 19.90 52.60
C ARG A 635 3.45 19.78 52.77
N SER A 636 4.20 19.62 51.69
CA SER A 636 5.65 19.39 51.72
C SER A 636 6.45 20.60 51.21
N ASP A 637 7.71 20.71 51.63
CA ASP A 637 8.64 21.73 51.09
C ASP A 637 8.94 21.52 49.60
N GLU A 638 8.74 20.30 49.10
CA GLU A 638 8.85 19.99 47.67
C GLU A 638 7.67 20.55 46.89
N GLU A 639 6.43 20.28 47.32
CA GLU A 639 5.23 20.88 46.74
C GLU A 639 5.28 22.42 46.80
N ARG A 640 5.75 22.97 47.93
CA ARG A 640 5.95 24.42 48.11
C ARG A 640 6.90 25.00 47.06
N ARG A 641 8.05 24.35 46.84
CA ARG A 641 9.04 24.78 45.83
C ARG A 641 8.53 24.57 44.41
N ALA A 642 7.81 23.49 44.14
CA ALA A 642 7.21 23.23 42.83
C ALA A 642 6.17 24.29 42.46
N LEU A 643 5.32 24.71 43.43
CA LEU A 643 4.34 25.75 43.20
C LEU A 643 5.01 27.11 42.94
N HIS A 644 6.05 27.48 43.71
CA HIS A 644 6.87 28.65 43.40
C HIS A 644 7.45 28.56 41.98
N TRP A 645 8.04 27.43 41.61
CA TRP A 645 8.63 27.24 40.28
C TRP A 645 7.62 27.36 39.12
N LEU A 646 6.38 26.89 39.32
CA LEU A 646 5.29 27.09 38.37
C LEU A 646 4.93 28.58 38.23
N LEU A 647 4.73 29.26 39.37
CA LEU A 647 4.26 30.65 39.43
C LEU A 647 5.31 31.69 39.04
N ASP A 648 6.60 31.43 39.29
CA ASP A 648 7.72 32.31 38.97
C ASP A 648 7.85 32.62 37.46
N SER A 649 7.19 31.83 36.61
CA SER A 649 7.10 32.09 35.16
C SER A 649 6.32 33.38 34.84
N GLY A 650 5.38 33.77 35.70
CA GLY A 650 4.39 34.83 35.43
C GLY A 650 3.49 34.55 34.21
N ARG A 651 3.49 33.31 33.70
CA ARG A 651 2.74 32.92 32.50
C ARG A 651 1.29 32.61 32.82
N VAL A 652 0.50 32.50 31.76
CA VAL A 652 -0.85 31.95 31.83
C VAL A 652 -0.77 30.49 32.22
N VAL A 653 -1.52 30.10 33.25
CA VAL A 653 -1.63 28.72 33.74
C VAL A 653 -3.00 28.19 33.35
N MET A 654 -3.10 26.91 33.01
CA MET A 654 -4.37 26.22 32.86
C MET A 654 -4.77 25.62 34.20
N TRP A 655 -5.92 26.03 34.71
CA TRP A 655 -6.57 25.35 35.82
C TRP A 655 -7.46 24.24 35.25
N ARG A 656 -7.11 23.00 35.56
CA ARG A 656 -7.91 21.81 35.23
C ARG A 656 -8.60 21.29 36.47
N ALA A 657 -9.91 21.48 36.52
CA ALA A 657 -10.72 21.09 37.66
C ALA A 657 -11.20 19.65 37.50
N VAL A 658 -11.27 18.92 38.60
CA VAL A 658 -11.83 17.57 38.58
C VAL A 658 -13.35 17.68 38.40
N PRO A 659 -13.98 16.85 37.54
CA PRO A 659 -15.43 16.87 37.36
C PRO A 659 -16.18 16.80 38.69
N GLY A 660 -17.13 17.73 38.89
CA GLY A 660 -17.92 17.84 40.11
C GLY A 660 -17.66 19.11 40.93
N MET A 661 -16.58 19.85 40.69
CA MET A 661 -16.34 21.16 41.32
C MET A 661 -17.25 22.29 40.80
N GLY A 662 -18.03 22.04 39.74
CA GLY A 662 -18.94 23.03 39.13
C GLY A 662 -18.22 24.13 38.35
N ILE A 663 -16.96 23.89 37.97
CA ILE A 663 -16.10 24.83 37.25
C ILE A 663 -15.46 24.10 36.08
N ASP A 664 -15.51 24.70 34.89
CA ASP A 664 -14.87 24.19 33.68
C ASP A 664 -13.38 24.51 33.66
N ASP A 665 -12.61 23.72 32.91
CA ASP A 665 -11.19 23.98 32.68
C ASP A 665 -11.00 25.35 32.01
N MET A 666 -10.04 26.14 32.50
CA MET A 666 -9.82 27.49 31.98
C MET A 666 -8.37 27.96 32.10
N TYR A 667 -7.98 28.83 31.18
CA TYR A 667 -6.71 29.54 31.25
C TYR A 667 -6.87 30.75 32.17
N VAL A 668 -5.93 30.89 33.11
CA VAL A 668 -5.94 31.94 34.14
C VAL A 668 -4.60 32.65 34.19
N ALA A 669 -4.65 33.97 34.30
CA ALA A 669 -3.54 34.77 34.77
C ALA A 669 -3.59 34.81 36.30
N VAL A 670 -2.47 34.48 36.95
CA VAL A 670 -2.37 34.51 38.41
C VAL A 670 -1.84 35.87 38.85
N GLY A 671 -2.57 36.54 39.75
CA GLY A 671 -2.20 37.81 40.35
C GLY A 671 -1.18 37.68 41.47
N GLN A 672 -1.17 38.64 42.40
CA GLN A 672 -0.28 38.59 43.55
C GLN A 672 -0.67 37.47 44.51
N VAL A 673 0.20 36.48 44.65
CA VAL A 673 -0.03 35.30 45.48
C VAL A 673 0.28 35.59 46.96
N THR A 674 -0.60 35.12 47.85
CA THR A 674 -0.37 35.17 49.30
C THR A 674 -0.06 33.77 49.81
N GLU A 675 1.11 33.59 50.43
CA GLU A 675 1.50 32.35 51.14
C GLU A 675 1.34 32.54 52.65
N GLY A 676 0.56 31.66 53.29
CA GLY A 676 0.33 31.65 54.73
C GLY A 676 0.47 30.25 55.34
N ARG A 677 0.50 30.19 56.67
CA ARG A 677 0.36 28.92 57.41
C ARG A 677 -1.11 28.76 57.79
N VAL A 678 -1.60 27.52 57.79
CA VAL A 678 -2.97 27.22 58.22
C VAL A 678 -3.18 27.60 59.69
N VAL A 679 -2.12 27.49 60.50
CA VAL A 679 -2.09 27.97 61.89
C VAL A 679 -0.76 28.71 62.19
N PRO A 680 -0.71 29.64 63.17
CA PRO A 680 0.48 30.47 63.42
C PRO A 680 1.75 29.74 63.89
N GLN A 681 1.68 28.44 64.16
CA GLN A 681 2.78 27.63 64.67
C GLN A 681 3.88 27.40 63.62
N GLY A 682 5.15 27.62 63.99
CA GLY A 682 6.31 27.46 63.10
C GLY A 682 6.59 26.02 62.63
N TRP A 683 6.05 25.01 63.30
CA TRP A 683 6.17 23.59 62.94
C TRP A 683 5.02 23.08 62.07
N GLU A 684 4.00 23.91 61.81
CA GLU A 684 2.92 23.54 60.90
C GLU A 684 3.49 23.29 59.50
N VAL A 685 3.18 22.14 58.92
CA VAL A 685 3.70 21.71 57.62
C VAL A 685 2.82 22.22 56.49
N TRP A 686 1.52 22.37 56.72
CA TRP A 686 0.60 22.87 55.71
C TRP A 686 0.80 24.36 55.45
N ARG A 687 0.82 24.72 54.17
CA ARG A 687 0.77 26.11 53.69
C ARG A 687 -0.52 26.33 52.93
N GLU A 688 -1.11 27.48 53.18
CA GLU A 688 -2.28 27.97 52.48
C GLU A 688 -1.86 29.04 51.49
N TRP A 689 -2.36 28.90 50.27
CA TRP A 689 -2.03 29.79 49.17
C TRP A 689 -3.31 30.37 48.62
N THR A 690 -3.39 31.69 48.57
CA THR A 690 -4.46 32.41 47.88
C THR A 690 -3.93 32.88 46.54
N LEU A 691 -4.51 32.36 45.46
CA LEU A 691 -4.17 32.66 44.07
C LEU A 691 -5.30 33.49 43.46
N PRO A 692 -5.13 34.82 43.29
CA PRO A 692 -6.10 35.61 42.54
C PRO A 692 -6.06 35.21 41.07
N LEU A 693 -7.15 34.65 40.56
CA LEU A 693 -7.27 34.16 39.19
C LEU A 693 -8.08 35.13 38.35
N ARG A 694 -7.58 35.43 37.16
CA ARG A 694 -8.32 36.11 36.10
C ARG A 694 -8.35 35.25 34.86
N GLN A 695 -9.54 34.88 34.40
CA GLN A 695 -9.70 34.12 33.17
C GLN A 695 -9.15 34.90 31.98
N VAL A 696 -8.38 34.22 31.14
CA VAL A 696 -7.80 34.75 29.91
C VAL A 696 -8.05 33.79 28.76
N ASP A 697 -7.89 34.27 27.54
CA ASP A 697 -7.95 33.42 26.36
C ASP A 697 -6.74 32.47 26.29
N MET A 698 -6.92 31.35 25.59
CA MET A 698 -5.84 30.41 25.32
C MET A 698 -4.66 31.11 24.62
N PRO A 699 -3.42 30.96 25.10
CA PRO A 699 -2.25 31.52 24.43
C PRO A 699 -1.96 30.73 23.14
N THR A 700 -2.41 31.18 21.97
CA THR A 700 -2.33 30.41 20.70
C THR A 700 -0.94 30.33 20.08
N ALA A 701 -0.10 31.35 20.27
CA ALA A 701 1.26 31.41 19.69
C ALA A 701 2.34 30.78 20.59
N LEU A 702 1.97 30.22 21.74
CA LEU A 702 2.89 29.59 22.67
C LEU A 702 3.11 28.13 22.28
N GLY A 703 4.34 27.76 21.92
CA GLY A 703 4.73 26.37 21.71
C GLY A 703 5.02 25.62 23.01
N VAL A 704 4.97 24.28 22.97
CA VAL A 704 5.42 23.41 24.06
C VAL A 704 6.94 23.27 24.01
N SER A 705 7.62 23.63 25.10
CA SER A 705 9.06 23.42 25.24
C SER A 705 9.33 22.17 26.09
N GLY A 706 9.78 21.10 25.44
CA GLY A 706 10.14 19.83 26.07
C GLY A 706 8.94 18.92 26.36
N SER A 707 9.20 17.78 26.99
CA SER A 707 8.19 16.87 27.55
C SER A 707 8.55 16.65 29.02
N ALA A 708 7.55 16.60 29.91
CA ALA A 708 7.76 16.29 31.32
C ALA A 708 8.33 14.87 31.52
N GLY A 709 8.19 13.98 30.52
CA GLY A 709 8.67 12.61 30.53
C GLY A 709 10.04 12.39 29.86
N ARG A 710 10.66 13.39 29.22
CA ARG A 710 11.94 13.21 28.49
C ARG A 710 13.09 12.91 29.45
N THR A 711 13.70 11.74 29.31
CA THR A 711 14.86 11.31 30.10
C THR A 711 16.16 11.43 29.31
N TRP A 712 17.30 11.41 30.01
CA TRP A 712 18.62 11.30 29.37
C TRP A 712 18.81 9.99 28.61
N GLN A 713 18.09 8.94 28.99
CA GLN A 713 18.09 7.68 28.27
C GLN A 713 17.39 7.81 26.91
N ASP A 714 16.34 8.63 26.82
CA ASP A 714 15.66 8.93 25.55
C ASP A 714 16.60 9.71 24.64
N VAL A 715 17.33 10.69 25.16
CA VAL A 715 18.36 11.42 24.40
C VAL A 715 19.46 10.47 23.89
N LEU A 716 19.92 9.54 24.72
CA LEU A 716 20.94 8.55 24.32
C LEU A 716 20.41 7.53 23.31
N THR A 717 19.10 7.30 23.26
CA THR A 717 18.46 6.39 22.30
C THR A 717 18.17 7.11 20.97
N GLU A 718 17.85 8.40 21.03
CA GLU A 718 17.55 9.26 19.87
C GLU A 718 18.81 9.66 19.10
N TYR A 719 19.94 9.86 19.79
CA TYR A 719 21.19 10.31 19.18
C TYR A 719 22.28 9.25 19.31
N GLY A 720 22.85 8.85 18.16
CA GLY A 720 23.92 7.86 18.11
C GLY A 720 25.20 8.30 18.85
N THR A 721 25.45 9.61 18.94
CA THR A 721 26.59 10.18 19.68
C THR A 721 26.24 11.50 20.38
N TRP A 722 26.99 11.85 21.44
CA TRP A 722 26.88 13.18 22.08
C TRP A 722 27.31 14.34 21.16
N ALA A 723 28.09 14.06 20.11
CA ALA A 723 28.41 15.06 19.10
C ALA A 723 27.16 15.46 18.30
N ASP A 724 26.27 14.51 18.01
CA ASP A 724 25.01 14.77 17.32
C ASP A 724 24.07 15.64 18.17
N VAL A 725 24.04 15.39 19.49
CA VAL A 725 23.31 16.23 20.45
C VAL A 725 23.85 17.66 20.46
N LEU A 726 25.17 17.85 20.55
CA LEU A 726 25.78 19.19 20.53
C LEU A 726 25.67 19.88 19.16
N ASN A 727 25.57 19.13 18.07
CA ASN A 727 25.30 19.68 16.75
C ASN A 727 23.84 20.18 16.66
N ARG A 728 22.90 19.47 17.27
CA ARG A 728 21.47 19.80 17.28
C ARG A 728 21.10 20.91 18.27
N PHE A 729 21.69 20.92 19.47
CA PHE A 729 21.31 21.81 20.58
C PHE A 729 22.45 22.76 20.98
N ALA A 730 22.15 24.01 21.31
CA ALA A 730 23.16 25.01 21.68
C ALA A 730 23.61 24.89 23.14
N THR A 731 22.70 24.50 24.03
CA THR A 731 22.96 24.37 25.46
C THR A 731 22.35 23.07 26.01
N TRP A 732 22.79 22.64 27.20
CA TRP A 732 22.17 21.49 27.88
C TRP A 732 20.75 21.79 28.36
N GLU A 733 20.44 23.07 28.61
CA GLU A 733 19.06 23.51 28.84
C GLU A 733 18.21 23.31 27.58
N ASP A 734 18.75 23.61 26.40
CA ASP A 734 18.07 23.33 25.13
C ASP A 734 17.87 21.83 24.88
N VAL A 735 18.80 20.98 25.33
CA VAL A 735 18.60 19.51 25.28
C VAL A 735 17.43 19.11 26.19
N TYR A 736 17.40 19.61 27.42
CA TYR A 736 16.32 19.35 28.36
C TYR A 736 14.96 19.85 27.84
N LEU A 737 14.95 21.05 27.25
CA LEU A 737 13.76 21.72 26.71
C LEU A 737 13.40 21.32 25.27
N ASN A 738 14.13 20.37 24.68
CA ASN A 738 14.04 19.96 23.28
C ASN A 738 13.99 21.12 22.27
N ARG A 739 14.92 22.07 22.37
CA ARG A 739 14.96 23.29 21.56
C ARG A 739 16.18 23.30 20.62
N PRO A 740 16.07 22.85 19.36
CA PRO A 740 17.18 22.83 18.43
C PRO A 740 17.78 24.22 18.18
N LYS A 741 19.04 24.26 17.72
CA LYS A 741 19.61 25.45 17.07
C LYS A 741 18.72 25.84 15.89
N GLY A 742 18.26 27.09 15.90
CA GLY A 742 17.55 27.70 14.77
C GLY A 742 18.46 27.97 13.59
#